data_AF-A0A936DIX3-F1
#
_entry.id   AF-A0A936DIX3-F1
#
_cell.length_a   1.000
_cell.length_b   1.000
_cell.length_c   1.000
_cell.angle_alpha   90.00
_cell.angle_beta   90.00
_cell.angle_gamma   90.00
#
_symmetry.space_group_name_H-M   'P 1'
#
loop_
_entity.id
_entity.type
_entity.pdbx_description
1 polymer ?
#
loop_
_entity_poly.entity_id
_entity_poly.type
_entity_poly.pdbx_seq_one_letter_code
_entity_poly.pdbx_strand_id
1 'polypeptide(L)'
;MPHALRALDSALAIAIRRREPEAVATLLRSALQPTASLVPRPWGGDAIAAHKQLEIDRDDTIGESFELAAAPSDGEAAAFGSFVELPDGGSLPLSTVLHACPEILGAAHVEAYGHELPLLPKLLDVHTLLSLQAHPAGRPELYVVIDAEPGATIHLGLSRPLDAELLVRRVAEGTALQERLAAGCAEDPTRARRWSQWLLSDGGPPLPDATSEQAEDLRALAAINAELRAGMHAIPVAPGTVIHNAVPHPSDGLASSTLHALGNSAGRRVLALELRLAGETLRVWDHGRLPARALALREALANLPTAVDDPSSFVVTASDGPVAIDNGVFTAERVPLTSDPVVRSGTELAVFVHALRGRITLRGPADVATVIEPGHSALVPATWPQWSAQASEHEAVMMLASACIRPTRLARRSRALAQLRHVVADSHGPREVLLVANGGDGPLVAARTAARTQLLFRADGRTRITAHEERSRRGQLLGLLDAIAHLRAQVPAPDPGGVALGIMLPGQGTRLSPLTQRLHGIKPFARMPIRSHVDAPWLDAGAASLWSWGLVTQALARAGFAGVAWKWGDEPQLPSESLEQLALELRSVDAVRFGMRVQLDEDLARNKEWLLRDGEGRLAAQVRRRPLAALRERLAQAPVGTRALVNMGSPALSHAFIDALAAAFGDRDGWLDVDGYLFEALTHDEAAWAAEIARDAGLRALLEQCPDFYARVARVRAQLEQHRGAPLAIAVIDFGADTYWGDMGQLSRARDAHAVLARADDDGEFARRLACIDDVVPDRFGNRVVGDSWIPGDGSLRDSVIIDSWIARPRSTTRRAVVIDSELGETQLGDGAVVLDTSVWALDADADAFVFAALAPALQVAAHHVHTTMPVDPRDASALTLEQWCFDMREDPGSPEHYRSRVPPNPASFAEKFAQMRQRERDPEAIERALLGARRPWLQRIAAAIGLDPAQVDARLQGRAPRS
;
A
#
# COMPACT_ATOMS: atom_id res chain seq x y z
N MET A 1 -16.31 25.32 -38.31
CA MET A 1 -17.36 24.43 -38.88
C MET A 1 -16.93 24.08 -40.31
N PRO A 2 -16.87 22.80 -40.79
CA PRO A 2 -17.85 21.74 -40.58
C PRO A 2 -17.26 20.29 -40.43
N HIS A 3 -17.35 19.70 -39.24
CA HIS A 3 -17.38 18.22 -39.07
C HIS A 3 -18.72 17.74 -38.47
N ALA A 4 -19.66 18.67 -38.27
CA ALA A 4 -21.02 18.35 -37.87
C ALA A 4 -21.78 17.78 -39.09
N LEU A 5 -22.25 16.53 -38.95
CA LEU A 5 -22.98 15.69 -39.92
C LEU A 5 -22.16 14.67 -40.73
N ARG A 6 -21.15 14.01 -40.13
CA ARG A 6 -20.91 12.59 -40.46
C ARG A 6 -21.92 11.75 -39.67
N ALA A 7 -22.57 10.79 -40.33
CA ALA A 7 -23.67 10.04 -39.72
C ALA A 7 -23.15 9.21 -38.53
N LEU A 8 -23.52 9.60 -37.32
CA LEU A 8 -23.32 8.84 -36.06
C LEU A 8 -23.97 7.44 -36.10
N ASP A 9 -24.78 7.19 -37.13
CA ASP A 9 -25.58 5.99 -37.40
C ASP A 9 -25.12 5.24 -38.65
N SER A 10 -23.82 5.25 -38.98
CA SER A 10 -23.30 4.35 -40.02
C SER A 10 -23.54 2.89 -39.61
N ALA A 11 -23.60 1.98 -40.60
CA ALA A 11 -23.86 0.56 -40.32
C ALA A 11 -22.79 -0.01 -39.38
N LEU A 12 -21.52 0.35 -39.59
CA LEU A 12 -20.43 -0.06 -38.70
C LEU A 12 -20.53 0.59 -37.32
N ALA A 13 -20.93 1.86 -37.22
CA ALA A 13 -21.13 2.52 -35.93
C ALA A 13 -22.20 1.82 -35.07
N ILE A 14 -23.32 1.41 -35.68
CA ILE A 14 -24.39 0.66 -35.03
C ILE A 14 -23.89 -0.73 -34.60
N ALA A 15 -23.18 -1.43 -35.50
CA ALA A 15 -22.64 -2.75 -35.24
C ALA A 15 -21.60 -2.73 -34.09
N ILE A 16 -20.74 -1.71 -34.02
CA ILE A 16 -19.80 -1.49 -32.91
C ILE A 16 -20.56 -1.31 -31.60
N ARG A 17 -21.56 -0.41 -31.55
CA ARG A 17 -22.38 -0.18 -30.33
C ARG A 17 -23.08 -1.46 -29.85
N ARG A 18 -23.43 -2.37 -30.77
CA ARG A 18 -24.04 -3.68 -30.48
C ARG A 18 -23.03 -4.78 -30.20
N ARG A 19 -21.72 -4.50 -30.29
CA ARG A 19 -20.63 -5.47 -30.17
C ARG A 19 -20.75 -6.64 -31.15
N GLU A 20 -21.15 -6.38 -32.39
CA GLU A 20 -21.21 -7.42 -33.40
C GLU A 20 -19.79 -7.97 -33.70
N PRO A 21 -19.57 -9.30 -33.75
CA PRO A 21 -18.22 -9.88 -33.80
C PRO A 21 -17.33 -9.38 -34.95
N GLU A 22 -17.90 -9.20 -36.14
CA GLU A 22 -17.16 -8.69 -37.29
C GLU A 22 -16.74 -7.22 -37.12
N ALA A 23 -17.57 -6.41 -36.46
CA ALA A 23 -17.27 -5.01 -36.20
C ALA A 23 -16.13 -4.87 -35.17
N VAL A 24 -16.18 -5.65 -34.09
CA VAL A 24 -15.09 -5.73 -33.10
C VAL A 24 -13.80 -6.21 -33.76
N ALA A 25 -13.86 -7.29 -34.55
CA ALA A 25 -12.71 -7.82 -35.26
C ALA A 25 -12.13 -6.81 -36.27
N THR A 26 -12.96 -5.95 -36.87
CA THR A 26 -12.51 -4.89 -37.77
C THR A 26 -11.70 -3.84 -37.03
N LEU A 27 -12.16 -3.38 -35.86
CA LEU A 27 -11.44 -2.41 -35.03
C LEU A 27 -10.09 -2.93 -34.53
N LEU A 28 -9.99 -4.22 -34.21
CA LEU A 28 -8.78 -4.83 -33.66
C LEU A 28 -7.69 -5.13 -34.72
N ARG A 29 -7.99 -5.00 -36.02
CA ARG A 29 -7.03 -5.30 -37.11
C ARG A 29 -5.97 -4.23 -37.33
N SER A 30 -6.24 -2.99 -36.96
CA SER A 30 -5.35 -1.84 -37.14
C SER A 30 -5.22 -1.03 -35.84
N ALA A 31 -4.19 -0.18 -35.74
CA ALA A 31 -4.16 0.79 -34.66
C ALA A 31 -5.29 1.80 -34.87
N LEU A 32 -5.92 2.26 -33.79
CA LEU A 32 -6.97 3.26 -33.86
C LEU A 32 -6.34 4.64 -34.02
N GLN A 33 -6.89 5.49 -34.88
CA GLN A 33 -6.41 6.85 -35.07
C GLN A 33 -7.50 7.85 -34.70
N PRO A 34 -7.58 8.25 -33.41
CA PRO A 34 -8.57 9.22 -33.00
C PRO A 34 -8.27 10.60 -33.59
N THR A 35 -9.30 11.30 -34.04
CA THR A 35 -9.23 12.72 -34.34
C THR A 35 -9.12 13.50 -33.04
N ALA A 36 -8.09 14.35 -32.97
CA ALA A 36 -7.81 15.16 -31.80
C ALA A 36 -8.78 16.34 -31.70
N SER A 37 -9.15 16.71 -30.48
CA SER A 37 -10.00 17.87 -30.23
C SER A 37 -9.15 19.12 -30.06
N LEU A 38 -9.32 20.11 -30.94
CA LEU A 38 -8.65 21.40 -30.84
C LEU A 38 -9.38 22.29 -29.82
N VAL A 39 -8.65 22.77 -28.82
CA VAL A 39 -9.20 23.53 -27.70
C VAL A 39 -8.65 24.96 -27.72
N PRO A 40 -9.50 25.98 -27.93
CA PRO A 40 -9.08 27.36 -27.87
C PRO A 40 -8.64 27.76 -26.46
N ARG A 41 -7.50 28.44 -26.34
CA ARG A 41 -7.02 28.97 -25.06
C ARG A 41 -6.50 30.40 -25.21
N PRO A 42 -6.59 31.24 -24.15
CA PRO A 42 -6.09 32.62 -24.19
C PRO A 42 -4.59 32.75 -24.45
N TRP A 43 -3.84 31.67 -24.24
CA TRP A 43 -2.39 31.61 -24.41
C TRP A 43 -1.95 30.91 -25.70
N GLY A 44 -2.90 30.45 -26.51
CA GLY A 44 -2.68 29.67 -27.73
C GLY A 44 -2.29 30.49 -28.95
N GLY A 45 -2.00 29.78 -30.04
CA GLY A 45 -1.63 30.33 -31.34
C GLY A 45 -2.07 29.42 -32.49
N ASP A 46 -1.23 29.34 -33.54
CA ASP A 46 -1.47 28.56 -34.76
C ASP A 46 -0.48 27.40 -34.96
N ALA A 47 0.47 27.19 -34.03
CA ALA A 47 1.56 26.23 -34.22
C ALA A 47 1.09 24.77 -34.15
N ILE A 48 0.05 24.46 -33.36
CA ILE A 48 -0.60 23.14 -33.38
C ILE A 48 -1.16 22.83 -34.77
N ALA A 49 -1.88 23.79 -35.36
CA ALA A 49 -2.50 23.60 -36.68
C ALA A 49 -1.42 23.47 -37.77
N ALA A 50 -0.37 24.30 -37.72
CA ALA A 50 0.75 24.19 -38.63
C ALA A 50 1.48 22.84 -38.51
N HIS A 51 1.73 22.37 -37.28
CA HIS A 51 2.40 21.10 -37.03
C HIS A 51 1.59 19.90 -37.52
N LYS A 52 0.27 19.90 -37.26
CA LYS A 52 -0.67 18.85 -37.69
C LYS A 52 -1.12 18.97 -39.15
N GLN A 53 -0.71 20.03 -39.85
CA GLN A 53 -1.14 20.38 -41.21
C GLN A 53 -2.66 20.51 -41.35
N LEU A 54 -3.29 21.18 -40.38
CA LEU A 54 -4.72 21.43 -40.34
C LEU A 54 -5.04 22.84 -40.84
N GLU A 55 -6.13 22.97 -41.60
CA GLU A 55 -6.70 24.27 -41.94
C GLU A 55 -7.61 24.73 -40.79
N ILE A 56 -7.28 25.88 -40.17
CA ILE A 56 -8.08 26.53 -39.13
C ILE A 56 -8.52 27.93 -39.59
N ASP A 57 -9.61 28.43 -39.03
CA ASP A 57 -10.01 29.83 -39.25
C ASP A 57 -9.00 30.77 -38.57
N ARG A 58 -8.65 31.88 -39.21
CA ARG A 58 -7.52 32.74 -38.82
C ARG A 58 -7.72 33.47 -37.49
N ASP A 59 -8.95 33.52 -36.99
CA ASP A 59 -9.31 34.19 -35.74
C ASP A 59 -9.28 33.25 -34.51
N ASP A 60 -9.09 31.94 -34.69
CA ASP A 60 -9.05 30.97 -33.58
C ASP A 60 -7.64 30.80 -33.00
N THR A 61 -7.44 31.12 -31.72
CA THR A 61 -6.20 30.83 -30.97
C THR A 61 -6.29 29.46 -30.31
N ILE A 62 -5.65 28.45 -30.91
CA ILE A 62 -5.64 27.08 -30.39
C ILE A 62 -4.50 26.93 -29.39
N GLY A 63 -4.81 26.63 -28.13
CA GLY A 63 -3.77 26.38 -27.13
C GLY A 63 -3.49 24.91 -26.93
N GLU A 64 -4.51 24.06 -27.02
CA GLU A 64 -4.36 22.63 -26.74
C GLU A 64 -4.95 21.79 -27.87
N SER A 65 -4.36 20.62 -28.12
CA SER A 65 -4.96 19.54 -28.91
C SER A 65 -4.99 18.28 -28.06
N PHE A 66 -6.18 17.75 -27.78
CA PHE A 66 -6.35 16.55 -26.97
C PHE A 66 -6.27 15.31 -27.85
N GLU A 67 -5.19 14.55 -27.72
CA GLU A 67 -4.85 13.50 -28.68
C GLU A 67 -5.59 12.18 -28.41
N LEU A 68 -5.83 11.84 -27.13
CA LEU A 68 -6.58 10.65 -26.71
C LEU A 68 -7.53 10.96 -25.53
N ALA A 69 -8.44 11.91 -25.72
CA ALA A 69 -9.43 12.23 -24.68
C ALA A 69 -10.58 11.22 -24.67
N ALA A 70 -10.53 10.28 -23.73
CA ALA A 70 -11.60 9.31 -23.47
C ALA A 70 -11.76 8.99 -21.98
N ALA A 71 -11.77 10.03 -21.14
CA ALA A 71 -12.09 9.95 -19.72
C ALA A 71 -13.29 10.85 -19.40
N PRO A 72 -14.54 10.39 -19.63
CA PRO A 72 -15.74 11.17 -19.32
C PRO A 72 -15.86 11.57 -17.84
N SER A 73 -15.13 10.91 -16.94
CA SER A 73 -15.01 11.31 -15.54
C SER A 73 -14.27 12.64 -15.31
N ASP A 74 -13.47 13.09 -16.28
CA ASP A 74 -12.81 14.39 -16.28
C ASP A 74 -13.63 15.42 -17.07
N GLY A 75 -13.90 16.59 -16.46
CA GLY A 75 -14.77 17.60 -17.04
C GLY A 75 -14.26 18.18 -18.37
N GLU A 76 -12.95 18.33 -18.57
CA GLU A 76 -12.40 18.82 -19.84
C GLU A 76 -12.38 17.71 -20.90
N ALA A 77 -11.95 16.51 -20.55
CA ALA A 77 -11.92 15.38 -21.47
C ALA A 77 -13.34 14.96 -21.90
N ALA A 78 -14.36 15.17 -21.05
CA ALA A 78 -15.76 15.03 -21.41
C ALA A 78 -16.22 16.11 -22.40
N ALA A 79 -15.80 17.37 -22.20
CA ALA A 79 -16.16 18.48 -23.08
C ALA A 79 -15.46 18.43 -24.44
N PHE A 80 -14.23 17.91 -24.49
CA PHE A 80 -13.36 17.87 -25.67
C PHE A 80 -12.89 16.44 -25.97
N GLY A 81 -13.79 15.45 -25.92
CA GLY A 81 -13.48 14.05 -26.20
C GLY A 81 -13.03 13.81 -27.65
N SER A 82 -12.10 12.87 -27.85
CA SER A 82 -11.62 12.47 -29.18
C SER A 82 -12.64 11.59 -29.91
N PHE A 83 -12.60 11.56 -31.24
CA PHE A 83 -13.48 10.73 -32.07
C PHE A 83 -12.68 9.75 -32.91
N VAL A 84 -13.29 8.63 -33.32
CA VAL A 84 -12.71 7.69 -34.27
C VAL A 84 -13.52 7.76 -35.56
N GLU A 85 -12.85 8.05 -36.67
CA GLU A 85 -13.43 7.93 -38.00
C GLU A 85 -13.42 6.46 -38.44
N LEU A 86 -14.55 5.98 -38.94
CA LEU A 86 -14.76 4.60 -39.32
C LEU A 86 -14.53 4.41 -40.83
N PRO A 87 -14.11 3.21 -41.28
CA PRO A 87 -13.89 2.92 -42.69
C PRO A 87 -15.09 3.17 -43.62
N ASP A 88 -16.32 3.11 -43.08
CA ASP A 88 -17.55 3.38 -43.84
C ASP A 88 -17.95 4.86 -43.87
N GLY A 89 -17.07 5.75 -43.40
CA GLY A 89 -17.30 7.21 -43.36
C GLY A 89 -18.12 7.69 -42.16
N GLY A 90 -18.54 6.79 -41.26
CA GLY A 90 -19.13 7.15 -39.97
C GLY A 90 -18.09 7.63 -38.96
N SER A 91 -18.54 8.14 -37.82
CA SER A 91 -17.66 8.50 -36.71
C SER A 91 -18.30 8.17 -35.36
N LEU A 92 -17.47 7.90 -34.35
CA LEU A 92 -17.90 7.62 -32.99
C LEU A 92 -17.00 8.30 -31.96
N PRO A 93 -17.53 8.76 -30.82
CA PRO A 93 -16.68 9.16 -29.70
C PRO A 93 -15.76 8.01 -29.28
N LEU A 94 -14.47 8.29 -29.03
CA LEU A 94 -13.50 7.29 -28.62
C LEU A 94 -13.96 6.55 -27.35
N SER A 95 -14.54 7.27 -26.38
CA SER A 95 -15.14 6.67 -25.18
C SER A 95 -16.22 5.63 -25.49
N THR A 96 -17.02 5.83 -26.54
CA THR A 96 -18.04 4.86 -26.99
C THR A 96 -17.39 3.62 -27.60
N VAL A 97 -16.33 3.82 -28.40
CA VAL A 97 -15.57 2.71 -29.00
C VAL A 97 -14.91 1.85 -27.91
N LEU A 98 -14.23 2.47 -26.95
CA LEU A 98 -13.56 1.77 -25.84
C LEU A 98 -14.57 1.06 -24.94
N HIS A 99 -15.74 1.67 -24.69
CA HIS A 99 -16.78 1.02 -23.92
C HIS A 99 -17.34 -0.22 -24.62
N ALA A 100 -17.56 -0.14 -25.94
CA ALA A 100 -18.06 -1.25 -26.73
C ALA A 100 -17.00 -2.31 -27.04
N CYS A 101 -15.72 -1.95 -27.06
CA CYS A 101 -14.61 -2.84 -27.41
C CYS A 101 -13.49 -2.76 -26.34
N PRO A 102 -13.76 -3.19 -25.09
CA PRO A 102 -12.78 -3.14 -24.00
C PRO A 102 -11.50 -3.95 -24.29
N GLU A 103 -11.55 -4.89 -25.24
CA GLU A 103 -10.39 -5.65 -25.73
C GLU A 103 -9.27 -4.75 -26.26
N ILE A 104 -9.58 -3.52 -26.71
CA ILE A 104 -8.57 -2.54 -27.10
C ILE A 104 -7.68 -2.18 -25.91
N LEU A 105 -8.28 -2.01 -24.72
CA LEU A 105 -7.60 -1.57 -23.51
C LEU A 105 -6.84 -2.70 -22.82
N GLY A 106 -7.37 -3.93 -22.88
CA GLY A 106 -6.86 -5.09 -22.17
C GLY A 106 -7.56 -5.31 -20.83
N ALA A 107 -7.63 -6.57 -20.39
CA ALA A 107 -8.40 -6.96 -19.20
C ALA A 107 -7.90 -6.29 -17.92
N ALA A 108 -6.57 -6.23 -17.73
CA ALA A 108 -5.95 -5.61 -16.57
C ALA A 108 -6.26 -4.10 -16.51
N HIS A 109 -6.27 -3.43 -17.67
CA HIS A 109 -6.63 -2.01 -17.74
C HIS A 109 -8.08 -1.79 -17.32
N VAL A 110 -8.99 -2.61 -17.84
CA VAL A 110 -10.42 -2.50 -17.56
C VAL A 110 -10.71 -2.74 -16.07
N GLU A 111 -10.00 -3.66 -15.45
CA GLU A 111 -10.06 -3.88 -14.00
C GLU A 111 -9.60 -2.65 -13.20
N ALA A 112 -8.52 -1.99 -13.65
CA ALA A 112 -7.90 -0.88 -12.92
C ALA A 112 -8.58 0.48 -13.15
N TYR A 113 -9.02 0.76 -14.37
CA TYR A 113 -9.46 2.09 -14.83
C TYR A 113 -10.84 2.08 -15.49
N GLY A 114 -11.51 0.92 -15.54
CA GLY A 114 -12.74 0.78 -16.30
C GLY A 114 -12.51 0.97 -17.79
N HIS A 115 -13.51 1.50 -18.48
CA HIS A 115 -13.51 1.60 -19.95
C HIS A 115 -12.96 2.97 -20.43
N GLU A 116 -12.23 3.67 -19.57
CA GLU A 116 -11.70 5.02 -19.81
C GLU A 116 -10.19 5.00 -20.03
N LEU A 117 -9.64 6.02 -20.70
CA LEU A 117 -8.19 6.23 -20.78
C LEU A 117 -7.75 7.20 -19.67
N PRO A 118 -7.03 6.74 -18.64
CA PRO A 118 -6.58 7.62 -17.57
C PRO A 118 -5.43 8.54 -18.03
N LEU A 119 -4.67 8.16 -19.07
CA LEU A 119 -3.65 9.01 -19.69
C LEU A 119 -4.31 9.99 -20.66
N LEU A 120 -3.97 11.28 -20.56
CA LEU A 120 -4.46 12.36 -21.41
C LEU A 120 -3.27 13.09 -22.06
N PRO A 121 -2.80 12.61 -23.23
CA PRO A 121 -1.78 13.30 -24.01
C PRO A 121 -2.36 14.56 -24.67
N LYS A 122 -1.61 15.66 -24.63
CA LYS A 122 -2.01 16.94 -25.24
C LYS A 122 -0.86 17.57 -26.01
N LEU A 123 -1.09 18.14 -27.18
CA LEU A 123 -0.19 19.17 -27.69
C LEU A 123 -0.54 20.50 -27.05
N LEU A 124 0.47 21.29 -26.70
CA LEU A 124 0.37 22.61 -26.12
C LEU A 124 1.10 23.61 -27.02
N ASP A 125 0.41 24.66 -27.47
CA ASP A 125 0.98 25.81 -28.18
C ASP A 125 1.03 27.03 -27.26
N VAL A 126 2.16 27.21 -26.58
CA VAL A 126 2.32 28.18 -25.50
C VAL A 126 2.98 29.46 -26.03
N HIS A 127 2.17 30.46 -26.38
CA HIS A 127 2.64 31.80 -26.78
C HIS A 127 2.80 32.76 -25.61
N THR A 128 2.01 32.60 -24.55
CA THR A 128 2.08 33.42 -23.33
C THR A 128 1.97 32.54 -22.09
N LEU A 129 2.27 33.11 -20.93
CA LEU A 129 2.26 32.36 -19.65
C LEU A 129 0.93 31.65 -19.39
N LEU A 130 1.00 30.35 -19.09
CA LEU A 130 -0.07 29.61 -18.43
C LEU A 130 -0.18 30.04 -16.97
N SER A 131 -1.26 29.63 -16.30
CA SER A 131 -1.43 29.92 -14.87
C SER A 131 -0.33 29.26 -14.04
N LEU A 132 -0.03 29.84 -12.88
CA LEU A 132 0.65 29.12 -11.81
C LEU A 132 -0.29 28.02 -11.33
N GLN A 133 0.16 26.78 -11.37
CA GLN A 133 -0.67 25.63 -11.12
C GLN A 133 0.07 24.51 -10.40
N ALA A 134 -0.73 23.68 -9.74
CA ALA A 134 -0.34 22.43 -9.10
C ALA A 134 -1.35 21.34 -9.47
N HIS A 135 -1.03 20.09 -9.15
CA HIS A 135 -1.97 18.97 -9.29
C HIS A 135 -2.09 18.21 -7.98
N PRO A 136 -3.21 17.47 -7.78
CA PRO A 136 -3.32 16.52 -6.70
C PRO A 136 -2.17 15.49 -6.68
N ALA A 137 -1.88 14.94 -5.50
CA ALA A 137 -0.88 13.90 -5.33
C ALA A 137 -1.03 12.73 -6.33
N GLY A 138 0.10 12.22 -6.82
CA GLY A 138 0.17 11.11 -7.77
C GLY A 138 -0.09 11.48 -9.23
N ARG A 139 -0.01 12.77 -9.58
CA ARG A 139 -0.21 13.29 -10.94
C ARG A 139 1.07 13.97 -11.44
N PRO A 140 2.09 13.18 -11.84
CA PRO A 140 3.27 13.74 -12.49
C PRO A 140 2.93 14.15 -13.92
N GLU A 141 3.76 15.03 -14.49
CA GLU A 141 3.62 15.47 -15.88
C GLU A 141 4.94 15.32 -16.63
N LEU A 142 4.86 15.13 -17.94
CA LEU A 142 6.00 15.08 -18.84
C LEU A 142 5.76 16.02 -20.02
N TYR A 143 6.74 16.85 -20.35
CA TYR A 143 6.71 17.71 -21.52
C TYR A 143 7.84 17.33 -22.48
N VAL A 144 7.49 17.08 -23.74
CA VAL A 144 8.43 16.87 -24.84
C VAL A 144 8.33 18.08 -25.76
N VAL A 145 9.37 18.91 -25.77
CA VAL A 145 9.41 20.14 -26.57
C VAL A 145 9.65 19.77 -28.04
N ILE A 146 8.66 20.05 -28.88
CA ILE A 146 8.67 19.77 -30.32
C ILE A 146 9.34 20.93 -31.06
N ASP A 147 8.93 22.16 -30.73
CA ASP A 147 9.50 23.40 -31.28
C ASP A 147 9.52 24.49 -30.19
N ALA A 148 10.49 25.40 -30.27
CA ALA A 148 10.59 26.53 -29.35
C ALA A 148 11.35 27.70 -29.98
N GLU A 149 10.91 28.92 -29.70
CA GLU A 149 11.64 30.11 -30.11
C GLU A 149 12.93 30.31 -29.31
N PRO A 150 13.98 30.91 -29.91
CA PRO A 150 15.20 31.21 -29.18
C PRO A 150 14.95 32.03 -27.90
N GLY A 151 15.45 31.52 -26.78
CA GLY A 151 15.29 32.13 -25.46
C GLY A 151 13.97 31.79 -24.76
N ALA A 152 13.18 30.84 -25.28
CA ALA A 152 12.00 30.34 -24.58
C ALA A 152 12.35 29.65 -23.27
N THR A 153 11.52 29.89 -22.25
CA THR A 153 11.62 29.23 -20.94
C THR A 153 10.25 28.75 -20.48
N ILE A 154 10.24 27.83 -19.53
CA ILE A 154 9.09 27.49 -18.70
C ILE A 154 9.41 27.74 -17.23
N HIS A 155 8.42 28.06 -16.40
CA HIS A 155 8.61 28.16 -14.96
C HIS A 155 8.25 26.84 -14.28
N LEU A 156 9.20 26.20 -13.60
CA LEU A 156 9.01 24.88 -12.99
C LEU A 156 9.82 24.73 -11.70
N GLY A 157 9.13 24.36 -10.64
CA GLY A 157 9.72 24.09 -9.33
C GLY A 157 10.08 25.36 -8.56
N LEU A 158 10.20 25.20 -7.25
CA LEU A 158 10.49 26.26 -6.30
C LEU A 158 11.99 26.58 -6.28
N SER A 159 12.34 27.85 -6.48
CA SER A 159 13.74 28.33 -6.38
C SER A 159 14.12 28.77 -4.95
N ARG A 160 13.13 28.87 -4.08
CA ARG A 160 13.24 29.17 -2.65
C ARG A 160 12.12 28.44 -1.90
N PRO A 161 12.24 28.17 -0.59
CA PRO A 161 11.18 27.51 0.16
C PRO A 161 9.83 28.21 0.00
N LEU A 162 8.75 27.43 -0.06
CA LEU A 162 7.41 27.96 -0.22
C LEU A 162 6.98 28.72 1.03
N ASP A 163 6.74 30.02 0.87
CA ASP A 163 6.05 30.84 1.88
C ASP A 163 4.55 30.87 1.58
N ALA A 164 3.81 29.99 2.24
CA ALA A 164 2.37 29.85 2.04
C ALA A 164 1.60 31.11 2.46
N GLU A 165 2.03 31.80 3.51
CA GLU A 165 1.36 33.03 3.98
C GLU A 165 1.55 34.18 3.00
N LEU A 166 2.77 34.33 2.47
CA LEU A 166 3.06 35.28 1.40
C LEU A 166 2.22 35.00 0.16
N LEU A 167 2.15 33.73 -0.28
CA LEU A 167 1.39 33.35 -1.46
C LEU A 167 -0.10 33.67 -1.29
N VAL A 168 -0.70 33.33 -0.14
CA VAL A 168 -2.09 33.66 0.19
C VAL A 168 -2.33 35.16 0.17
N ARG A 169 -1.47 35.94 0.82
CA ARG A 169 -1.58 37.40 0.86
C ARG A 169 -1.53 38.00 -0.54
N ARG A 170 -0.58 37.58 -1.38
CA ARG A 170 -0.38 38.11 -2.74
C ARG A 170 -1.48 37.73 -3.71
N VAL A 171 -1.99 36.50 -3.64
CA VAL A 171 -3.14 36.10 -4.45
C VAL A 171 -4.39 36.89 -4.05
N ALA A 172 -4.62 37.14 -2.76
CA ALA A 172 -5.74 37.95 -2.30
C ALA A 172 -5.63 39.41 -2.75
N GLU A 173 -4.45 40.03 -2.61
CA GLU A 173 -4.16 41.39 -3.07
C GLU A 173 -4.36 41.51 -4.59
N GLY A 174 -3.83 40.55 -5.35
CA GLY A 174 -3.98 40.48 -6.81
C GLY A 174 -5.43 40.30 -7.25
N THR A 175 -6.21 39.47 -6.53
CA THR A 175 -7.64 39.26 -6.81
C THR A 175 -8.43 40.56 -6.63
N ALA A 176 -8.18 41.30 -5.55
CA ALA A 176 -8.84 42.58 -5.30
C ALA A 176 -8.50 43.65 -6.35
N LEU A 177 -7.26 43.66 -6.85
CA LEU A 177 -6.83 44.51 -7.97
C LEU A 177 -7.55 44.11 -9.27
N GLN A 178 -7.58 42.82 -9.58
CA GLN A 178 -8.23 42.27 -10.77
C GLN A 178 -9.73 42.59 -10.81
N GLU A 179 -10.43 42.50 -9.67
CA GLU A 179 -11.86 42.84 -9.56
C GLU A 179 -12.13 44.31 -9.90
N ARG A 180 -11.28 45.24 -9.44
CA ARG A 180 -11.40 46.67 -9.79
C ARG A 180 -11.18 46.90 -11.28
N LEU A 181 -10.19 46.23 -11.87
CA LEU A 181 -9.88 46.34 -13.29
C LEU A 181 -10.96 45.71 -14.18
N ALA A 182 -11.61 44.63 -13.73
CA ALA A 182 -12.68 43.95 -14.45
C ALA A 182 -13.87 44.88 -14.74
N ALA A 183 -14.24 45.74 -13.78
CA ALA A 183 -15.30 46.74 -13.97
C ALA A 183 -15.00 47.69 -15.15
N GLY A 184 -13.74 48.06 -15.35
CA GLY A 184 -13.28 48.89 -16.46
C GLY A 184 -13.30 48.21 -17.84
N CYS A 185 -13.51 46.89 -17.89
CA CYS A 185 -13.49 46.08 -19.10
C CYS A 185 -14.83 45.39 -19.42
N ALA A 186 -15.85 45.53 -18.56
CA ALA A 186 -17.09 44.74 -18.64
C ALA A 186 -17.81 44.82 -20.00
N GLU A 187 -17.73 45.96 -20.68
CA GLU A 187 -18.34 46.19 -22.01
C GLU A 187 -17.31 46.20 -23.17
N ASP A 188 -16.02 46.00 -22.89
CA ASP A 188 -14.93 46.07 -23.88
C ASP A 188 -14.00 44.84 -23.80
N PRO A 189 -14.37 43.73 -24.48
CA PRO A 189 -13.56 42.53 -24.54
C PRO A 189 -12.18 42.74 -25.18
N THR A 190 -12.02 43.78 -26.00
CA THR A 190 -10.74 44.10 -26.64
C THR A 190 -9.78 44.74 -25.65
N ARG A 191 -10.28 45.61 -24.77
CA ARG A 191 -9.52 46.12 -23.62
C ARG A 191 -9.14 45.03 -22.65
N ALA A 192 -10.07 44.14 -22.29
CA ALA A 192 -9.79 42.99 -21.43
C ALA A 192 -8.63 42.14 -21.97
N ARG A 193 -8.64 41.83 -23.27
CA ARG A 193 -7.56 41.09 -23.95
C ARG A 193 -6.24 41.86 -23.92
N ARG A 194 -6.25 43.15 -24.26
CA ARG A 194 -5.03 43.99 -24.28
C ARG A 194 -4.39 44.09 -22.90
N TRP A 195 -5.20 44.32 -21.85
CA TRP A 195 -4.71 44.42 -20.48
C TRP A 195 -4.20 43.06 -19.98
N SER A 196 -4.88 41.97 -20.33
CA SER A 196 -4.41 40.61 -20.03
C SER A 196 -3.04 40.33 -20.68
N GLN A 197 -2.87 40.68 -21.96
CA GLN A 197 -1.59 40.55 -22.65
C GLN A 197 -0.48 41.37 -21.98
N TRP A 198 -0.78 42.60 -21.56
CA TRP A 198 0.17 43.47 -20.85
C TRP A 198 0.59 42.89 -19.48
N LEU A 199 -0.35 42.28 -18.74
CA LEU A 199 -0.08 41.62 -17.46
C LEU A 199 0.76 40.34 -17.60
N LEU A 200 0.64 39.64 -18.73
CA LEU A 200 1.41 38.44 -19.05
C LEU A 200 2.84 38.76 -19.51
N SER A 201 3.12 40.01 -19.90
CA SER A 201 4.41 40.47 -20.41
C SER A 201 5.21 41.33 -19.42
N ASP A 202 5.03 41.12 -18.11
CA ASP A 202 5.72 41.84 -17.01
C ASP A 202 5.59 43.35 -17.01
N GLY A 203 4.50 43.84 -17.61
CA GLY A 203 4.31 45.25 -17.85
C GLY A 203 5.10 45.71 -19.08
N GLY A 204 4.37 46.28 -20.03
CA GLY A 204 4.92 46.90 -21.23
C GLY A 204 4.83 48.43 -21.18
N PRO A 205 4.81 49.11 -22.35
CA PRO A 205 4.58 50.56 -22.39
C PRO A 205 3.22 50.92 -21.75
N PRO A 206 3.04 52.18 -21.29
CA PRO A 206 1.78 52.62 -20.70
C PRO A 206 0.58 52.36 -21.61
N LEU A 207 -0.50 51.83 -21.03
CA LEU A 207 -1.75 51.59 -21.73
C LEU A 207 -2.56 52.90 -21.82
N PRO A 208 -2.80 53.44 -23.03
CA PRO A 208 -3.45 54.75 -23.19
C PRO A 208 -4.95 54.72 -22.89
N ASP A 209 -5.55 53.53 -22.83
CA ASP A 209 -6.96 53.29 -22.53
C ASP A 209 -7.25 53.05 -21.04
N ALA A 210 -6.24 53.18 -20.17
CA ALA A 210 -6.37 53.09 -18.71
C ALA A 210 -6.36 54.48 -18.05
N THR A 211 -7.23 54.69 -17.05
CA THR A 211 -7.14 55.87 -16.17
C THR A 211 -5.88 55.80 -15.30
N SER A 212 -5.49 56.91 -14.67
CA SER A 212 -4.32 56.94 -13.77
C SER A 212 -4.40 55.89 -12.65
N GLU A 213 -5.58 55.72 -12.07
CA GLU A 213 -5.86 54.72 -11.02
C GLU A 213 -5.78 53.29 -11.57
N GLN A 214 -6.41 53.01 -12.73
CA GLN A 214 -6.31 51.70 -13.38
C GLN A 214 -4.88 51.36 -13.79
N ALA A 215 -4.10 52.35 -14.24
CA ALA A 215 -2.70 52.16 -14.58
C ALA A 215 -1.84 51.84 -13.35
N GLU A 216 -2.19 52.39 -12.18
CA GLU A 216 -1.55 52.03 -10.91
C GLU A 216 -1.91 50.61 -10.48
N ASP A 217 -3.19 50.25 -10.54
CA ASP A 217 -3.66 48.90 -10.25
C ASP A 217 -3.01 47.85 -11.17
N LEU A 218 -2.90 48.13 -12.48
CA LEU A 218 -2.21 47.28 -13.45
C LEU A 218 -0.73 47.10 -13.10
N ARG A 219 -0.02 48.17 -12.73
CA ARG A 219 1.39 48.10 -12.31
C ARG A 219 1.57 47.30 -11.03
N ALA A 220 0.70 47.49 -10.05
CA ALA A 220 0.72 46.72 -8.80
C ALA A 220 0.49 45.23 -9.07
N LEU A 221 -0.47 44.90 -9.94
CA LEU A 221 -0.77 43.52 -10.32
C LEU A 221 0.39 42.86 -11.09
N ALA A 222 1.04 43.59 -12.00
CA ALA A 222 2.23 43.12 -12.69
C ALA A 222 3.41 42.88 -11.73
N ALA A 223 3.57 43.73 -10.70
CA ALA A 223 4.58 43.52 -9.66
C ALA A 223 4.31 42.24 -8.84
N ILE A 224 3.05 41.96 -8.50
CA ILE A 224 2.65 40.71 -7.86
C ILE A 224 2.99 39.50 -8.76
N ASN A 225 2.66 39.58 -10.05
CA ASN A 225 2.99 38.51 -11.01
C ASN A 225 4.50 38.22 -11.04
N ALA A 226 5.33 39.26 -11.07
CA ALA A 226 6.78 39.14 -11.04
C ALA A 226 7.30 38.54 -9.73
N GLU A 227 6.78 38.96 -8.58
CA GLU A 227 7.18 38.45 -7.27
C GLU A 227 6.87 36.96 -7.10
N LEU A 228 5.68 36.52 -7.55
CA LEU A 228 5.28 35.12 -7.48
C LEU A 228 6.16 34.24 -8.38
N ARG A 229 6.43 34.65 -9.63
CA ARG A 229 7.29 33.90 -10.54
C ARG A 229 8.76 33.90 -10.12
N ALA A 230 9.24 34.95 -9.44
CA ALA A 230 10.61 34.99 -8.91
C ALA A 230 10.87 33.89 -7.85
N GLY A 231 9.82 33.32 -7.27
CA GLY A 231 9.92 32.14 -6.40
C GLY A 231 10.10 30.81 -7.12
N MET A 232 10.20 30.81 -8.45
CA MET A 232 10.28 29.60 -9.27
C MET A 232 11.53 29.61 -10.16
N HIS A 233 11.98 28.43 -10.61
CA HIS A 233 13.05 28.35 -11.61
C HIS A 233 12.50 28.64 -13.01
N ALA A 234 13.23 29.43 -13.80
CA ALA A 234 12.99 29.59 -15.23
C ALA A 234 13.90 28.63 -15.99
N ILE A 235 13.34 27.55 -16.51
CA ILE A 235 14.08 26.49 -17.22
C ILE A 235 14.10 26.82 -18.71
N PRO A 236 15.28 26.98 -19.33
CA PRO A 236 15.39 27.19 -20.77
C PRO A 236 14.98 25.93 -21.54
N VAL A 237 14.29 26.12 -22.66
CA VAL A 237 13.82 25.02 -23.50
C VAL A 237 14.21 25.22 -24.96
N ALA A 238 14.48 24.12 -25.63
CA ALA A 238 14.79 24.04 -27.06
C ALA A 238 14.10 22.81 -27.67
N PRO A 239 13.94 22.75 -29.01
CA PRO A 239 13.45 21.54 -29.68
C PRO A 239 14.22 20.30 -29.21
N GLY A 240 13.48 19.24 -28.86
CA GLY A 240 14.04 18.00 -28.34
C GLY A 240 14.27 17.97 -26.83
N THR A 241 14.03 19.07 -26.10
CA THR A 241 14.10 19.06 -24.62
C THR A 241 12.98 18.18 -24.05
N VAL A 242 13.32 17.31 -23.10
CA VAL A 242 12.34 16.51 -22.35
C VAL A 242 12.39 16.88 -20.88
N ILE A 243 11.24 17.26 -20.33
CA ILE A 243 11.11 17.78 -18.97
C ILE A 243 10.11 16.90 -18.20
N HIS A 244 10.56 16.30 -17.11
CA HIS A 244 9.78 15.43 -16.26
C HIS A 244 9.46 16.14 -14.94
N ASN A 245 8.24 16.65 -14.83
CA ASN A 245 7.72 17.29 -13.63
C ASN A 245 7.19 16.21 -12.66
N ALA A 246 8.11 15.60 -11.92
CA ALA A 246 7.80 14.55 -10.97
C ALA A 246 8.71 14.63 -9.74
N VAL A 247 8.16 15.17 -8.65
CA VAL A 247 8.77 15.17 -7.33
C VAL A 247 8.02 14.22 -6.39
N PRO A 248 8.69 13.58 -5.42
CA PRO A 248 8.01 12.76 -4.43
C PRO A 248 7.05 13.60 -3.58
N HIS A 249 5.78 13.23 -3.51
CA HIS A 249 4.79 13.93 -2.70
C HIS A 249 5.09 13.75 -1.19
N PRO A 250 4.95 14.79 -0.36
CA PRO A 250 5.35 14.71 1.05
C PRO A 250 4.61 13.67 1.89
N SER A 251 3.35 13.34 1.56
CA SER A 251 2.52 12.43 2.37
C SER A 251 2.77 10.94 2.07
N ASP A 252 2.90 10.59 0.80
CA ASP A 252 2.88 9.20 0.33
C ASP A 252 4.08 8.83 -0.57
N GLY A 253 4.93 9.81 -0.91
CA GLY A 253 6.10 9.65 -1.76
C GLY A 253 5.78 9.46 -3.24
N LEU A 254 4.52 9.59 -3.66
CA LEU A 254 4.13 9.42 -5.06
C LEU A 254 4.73 10.51 -5.94
N ALA A 255 5.23 10.12 -7.11
CA ALA A 255 5.62 11.08 -8.14
C ALA A 255 4.45 12.02 -8.46
N SER A 256 4.65 13.32 -8.26
CA SER A 256 3.64 14.37 -8.42
C SER A 256 4.26 15.61 -9.03
N SER A 257 3.49 16.39 -9.77
CA SER A 257 3.96 17.69 -10.25
C SER A 257 4.22 18.66 -9.08
N THR A 258 5.29 19.45 -9.16
CA THR A 258 5.48 20.62 -8.28
C THR A 258 4.80 21.87 -8.87
N LEU A 259 4.96 23.03 -8.21
CA LEU A 259 4.45 24.31 -8.70
C LEU A 259 5.09 24.62 -10.06
N HIS A 260 4.27 24.92 -11.06
CA HIS A 260 4.76 25.22 -12.41
C HIS A 260 3.83 26.18 -13.16
N ALA A 261 4.36 26.79 -14.22
CA ALA A 261 3.65 27.61 -15.19
C ALA A 261 4.42 27.55 -16.52
N LEU A 262 3.81 26.97 -17.56
CA LEU A 262 4.43 26.90 -18.88
C LEU A 262 4.45 28.28 -19.55
N GLY A 263 5.49 28.52 -20.34
CA GLY A 263 5.72 29.78 -21.06
C GLY A 263 6.53 30.80 -20.27
N ASN A 264 6.67 31.99 -20.85
CA ASN A 264 7.52 33.06 -20.36
C ASN A 264 6.91 34.43 -20.65
N SER A 265 7.29 35.44 -19.86
CA SER A 265 6.82 36.82 -20.03
C SER A 265 7.40 37.53 -21.25
N ALA A 266 8.48 36.99 -21.83
CA ALA A 266 9.04 37.49 -23.09
C ALA A 266 8.21 37.09 -24.33
N GLY A 267 7.16 36.28 -24.16
CA GLY A 267 6.26 35.86 -25.25
C GLY A 267 6.92 34.92 -26.26
N ARG A 268 7.99 34.21 -25.87
CA ARG A 268 8.69 33.24 -26.72
C ARG A 268 7.89 31.94 -26.78
N ARG A 269 7.47 31.54 -27.98
CA ARG A 269 6.61 30.36 -28.19
C ARG A 269 7.30 29.06 -27.77
N VAL A 270 6.52 28.15 -27.19
CA VAL A 270 6.87 26.73 -26.98
C VAL A 270 5.75 25.83 -27.50
N LEU A 271 6.07 24.93 -28.43
CA LEU A 271 5.21 23.83 -28.86
C LEU A 271 5.69 22.55 -28.18
N ALA A 272 4.83 21.90 -27.39
CA ALA A 272 5.20 20.69 -26.66
C ALA A 272 4.10 19.63 -26.66
N LEU A 273 4.49 18.36 -26.56
CA LEU A 273 3.60 17.27 -26.18
C LEU A 273 3.65 17.11 -24.65
N GLU A 274 2.52 17.30 -23.99
CA GLU A 274 2.28 16.98 -22.59
C GLU A 274 1.74 15.55 -22.46
N LEU A 275 2.32 14.78 -21.54
CA LEU A 275 1.73 13.54 -21.03
C LEU A 275 1.41 13.70 -19.54
N ARG A 276 0.14 13.50 -19.18
CA ARG A 276 -0.33 13.48 -17.79
C ARG A 276 -1.55 12.59 -17.64
N LEU A 277 -1.97 12.34 -16.41
CA LEU A 277 -3.27 11.72 -16.16
C LEU A 277 -4.42 12.73 -16.28
N ALA A 278 -5.58 12.27 -16.77
CA ALA A 278 -6.84 13.01 -16.76
C ALA A 278 -7.25 13.37 -15.32
N GLY A 279 -7.67 14.61 -15.10
CA GLY A 279 -8.04 15.15 -13.80
C GLY A 279 -7.70 16.63 -13.63
N GLU A 280 -8.07 17.14 -12.46
CA GLU A 280 -8.11 18.56 -12.16
C GLU A 280 -6.74 19.27 -12.19
N THR A 281 -6.78 20.54 -12.59
CA THR A 281 -5.68 21.49 -12.49
C THR A 281 -5.98 22.47 -11.36
N LEU A 282 -5.16 22.46 -10.31
CA LEU A 282 -5.34 23.35 -9.16
C LEU A 282 -4.65 24.68 -9.45
N ARG A 283 -5.44 25.65 -9.94
CA ARG A 283 -4.93 26.96 -10.32
C ARG A 283 -4.62 27.81 -9.09
N VAL A 284 -3.35 28.13 -8.89
CA VAL A 284 -2.87 28.99 -7.81
C VAL A 284 -3.12 30.45 -8.16
N TRP A 285 -2.67 30.88 -9.34
CA TRP A 285 -2.79 32.26 -9.79
C TRP A 285 -2.80 32.36 -11.32
N ASP A 286 -3.63 33.25 -11.86
CA ASP A 286 -3.81 33.39 -13.32
C ASP A 286 -3.28 34.69 -13.92
N HIS A 287 -2.31 35.31 -13.27
CA HIS A 287 -1.69 36.57 -13.70
C HIS A 287 -2.66 37.76 -13.79
N GLY A 288 -3.83 37.68 -13.14
CA GLY A 288 -4.83 38.75 -13.21
C GLY A 288 -5.56 38.87 -14.55
N ARG A 289 -5.53 37.82 -15.40
CA ARG A 289 -6.22 37.80 -16.71
C ARG A 289 -7.72 38.13 -16.62
N LEU A 290 -8.26 38.79 -17.65
CA LEU A 290 -9.66 39.18 -17.75
C LEU A 290 -10.33 38.50 -18.96
N PRO A 291 -11.48 37.83 -18.79
CA PRO A 291 -12.19 37.61 -17.52
C PRO A 291 -11.44 36.65 -16.57
N ALA A 292 -11.69 36.79 -15.27
CA ALA A 292 -11.06 35.97 -14.25
C ALA A 292 -11.48 34.49 -14.36
N ARG A 293 -10.51 33.59 -14.16
CA ARG A 293 -10.75 32.14 -14.05
C ARG A 293 -10.71 31.70 -12.59
N ALA A 294 -11.46 30.66 -12.25
CA ALA A 294 -11.49 30.11 -10.91
C ALA A 294 -10.08 29.69 -10.43
N LEU A 295 -9.81 29.99 -9.16
CA LEU A 295 -8.60 29.64 -8.42
C LEU A 295 -8.92 28.56 -7.39
N ALA A 296 -7.97 27.67 -7.12
CA ALA A 296 -8.05 26.57 -6.16
C ALA A 296 -6.83 26.62 -5.21
N LEU A 297 -6.60 27.80 -4.62
CA LEU A 297 -5.38 28.08 -3.87
C LEU A 297 -5.22 27.19 -2.63
N ARG A 298 -6.30 26.95 -1.89
CA ARG A 298 -6.27 26.15 -0.67
C ARG A 298 -5.89 24.70 -0.99
N GLU A 299 -6.52 24.14 -2.01
CA GLU A 299 -6.30 22.79 -2.49
C GLU A 299 -4.88 22.65 -3.05
N ALA A 300 -4.40 23.64 -3.81
CA ALA A 300 -3.03 23.65 -4.33
C ALA A 300 -2.00 23.65 -3.19
N LEU A 301 -2.16 24.51 -2.18
CA LEU A 301 -1.26 24.57 -1.02
C LEU A 301 -1.19 23.25 -0.24
N ALA A 302 -2.27 22.48 -0.21
CA ALA A 302 -2.29 21.17 0.45
C ALA A 302 -1.50 20.08 -0.31
N ASN A 303 -1.21 20.29 -1.59
CA ASN A 303 -0.52 19.32 -2.47
C ASN A 303 0.89 19.76 -2.88
N LEU A 304 1.29 21.00 -2.59
CA LEU A 304 2.58 21.53 -2.99
C LEU A 304 3.69 21.10 -2.03
N PRO A 305 4.84 20.63 -2.55
CA PRO A 305 6.08 20.59 -1.79
C PRO A 305 6.45 21.99 -1.27
N THR A 306 7.13 22.05 -0.13
CA THR A 306 7.59 23.32 0.47
C THR A 306 9.09 23.55 0.34
N ALA A 307 9.85 22.52 -0.05
CA ALA A 307 11.29 22.59 -0.21
C ALA A 307 11.69 23.24 -1.55
N VAL A 308 12.96 23.65 -1.63
CA VAL A 308 13.56 24.09 -2.89
C VAL A 308 13.75 22.88 -3.80
N ASP A 309 13.34 23.01 -5.05
CA ASP A 309 13.53 21.98 -6.06
C ASP A 309 14.89 22.14 -6.74
N ASP A 310 15.51 21.02 -7.13
CA ASP A 310 16.70 21.02 -7.99
C ASP A 310 16.25 21.11 -9.46
N PRO A 311 16.49 22.22 -10.17
CA PRO A 311 16.02 22.38 -11.54
C PRO A 311 16.65 21.39 -12.52
N SER A 312 17.84 20.85 -12.21
CA SER A 312 18.50 19.85 -13.05
C SER A 312 17.80 18.49 -13.01
N SER A 313 17.07 18.20 -11.94
CA SER A 313 16.32 16.94 -11.78
C SER A 313 15.13 16.82 -12.74
N PHE A 314 14.62 17.94 -13.25
CA PHE A 314 13.48 17.95 -14.18
C PHE A 314 13.90 17.69 -15.62
N VAL A 315 15.12 18.04 -16.03
CA VAL A 315 15.55 17.96 -17.43
C VAL A 315 16.14 16.57 -17.71
N VAL A 316 15.34 15.71 -18.35
CA VAL A 316 15.76 14.32 -18.69
C VAL A 316 16.79 14.32 -19.82
N THR A 317 16.58 15.17 -20.83
CA THR A 317 17.56 15.44 -21.88
C THR A 317 17.32 16.81 -22.48
N ALA A 318 18.40 17.46 -22.90
CA ALA A 318 18.40 18.74 -23.59
C ALA A 318 18.56 18.61 -25.12
N SER A 319 18.49 17.40 -25.67
CA SER A 319 18.74 17.13 -27.09
C SER A 319 17.88 16.00 -27.65
N ASP A 320 17.80 15.92 -28.98
CA ASP A 320 17.15 14.84 -29.71
C ASP A 320 17.91 13.52 -29.55
N GLY A 321 17.28 12.54 -28.91
CA GLY A 321 17.84 11.22 -28.62
C GLY A 321 16.81 10.29 -27.97
N PRO A 322 17.08 8.98 -27.88
CA PRO A 322 16.16 8.05 -27.25
C PRO A 322 16.02 8.38 -25.75
N VAL A 323 14.79 8.30 -25.25
CA VAL A 323 14.46 8.56 -23.83
C VAL A 323 13.48 7.49 -23.37
N ALA A 324 13.66 6.97 -22.17
CA ALA A 324 12.70 6.09 -21.52
C ALA A 324 12.45 6.58 -20.10
N ILE A 325 11.17 6.70 -19.72
CA ILE A 325 10.72 7.19 -18.43
C ILE A 325 9.68 6.22 -17.89
N ASP A 326 9.84 5.84 -16.63
CA ASP A 326 8.84 5.14 -15.83
C ASP A 326 8.78 5.84 -14.47
N ASN A 327 7.62 6.40 -14.15
CA ASN A 327 7.39 7.12 -12.90
C ASN A 327 6.38 6.40 -11.98
N GLY A 328 6.04 5.14 -12.29
CA GLY A 328 5.06 4.34 -11.57
C GLY A 328 3.60 4.77 -11.78
N VAL A 329 3.36 5.82 -12.57
CA VAL A 329 2.03 6.32 -12.96
C VAL A 329 1.79 6.14 -14.46
N PHE A 330 2.79 6.39 -15.28
CA PHE A 330 2.83 6.06 -16.70
C PHE A 330 4.27 5.81 -17.15
N THR A 331 4.39 5.09 -18.26
CA THR A 331 5.64 4.92 -19.01
C THR A 331 5.62 5.80 -20.25
N ALA A 332 6.80 6.25 -20.66
CA ALA A 332 6.98 7.10 -21.84
C ALA A 332 8.31 6.78 -22.53
N GLU A 333 8.32 6.57 -23.84
CA GLU A 333 9.53 6.29 -24.63
C GLU A 333 9.58 7.19 -25.86
N ARG A 334 10.67 7.94 -26.05
CA ARG A 334 10.96 8.63 -27.31
C ARG A 334 11.87 7.77 -28.16
N VAL A 335 11.43 7.42 -29.37
CA VAL A 335 12.12 6.46 -30.24
C VAL A 335 12.40 7.09 -31.60
N PRO A 336 13.69 7.30 -31.96
CA PRO A 336 14.08 7.59 -33.33
C PRO A 336 13.80 6.38 -34.23
N LEU A 337 13.25 6.63 -35.41
CA LEU A 337 12.91 5.63 -36.41
C LEU A 337 13.64 5.93 -37.72
N THR A 338 14.04 4.86 -38.40
CA THR A 338 14.56 4.88 -39.77
C THR A 338 13.63 4.05 -40.66
N SER A 339 14.03 3.80 -41.91
CA SER A 339 13.31 2.87 -42.80
C SER A 339 13.29 1.42 -42.29
N ASP A 340 14.21 1.06 -41.40
CA ASP A 340 14.24 -0.29 -40.82
C ASP A 340 13.19 -0.41 -39.70
N PRO A 341 12.36 -1.46 -39.70
CA PRO A 341 11.30 -1.62 -38.73
C PRO A 341 11.83 -1.95 -37.34
N VAL A 342 11.36 -1.16 -36.37
CA VAL A 342 11.52 -1.42 -34.95
C VAL A 342 10.37 -2.33 -34.50
N VAL A 343 10.70 -3.56 -34.12
CA VAL A 343 9.73 -4.54 -33.63
C VAL A 343 9.53 -4.36 -32.12
N ARG A 344 8.28 -4.46 -31.68
CA ARG A 344 7.84 -4.34 -30.28
C ARG A 344 6.97 -5.54 -29.92
N SER A 345 7.23 -6.12 -28.76
CA SER A 345 6.34 -7.10 -28.14
C SER A 345 5.07 -6.41 -27.66
N GLY A 346 3.97 -7.15 -27.67
CA GLY A 346 2.69 -6.74 -27.09
C GLY A 346 2.78 -6.50 -25.59
N THR A 347 1.90 -5.65 -25.09
CA THR A 347 1.72 -5.33 -23.68
C THR A 347 0.30 -5.69 -23.24
N GLU A 348 0.08 -5.93 -21.94
CA GLU A 348 -1.27 -6.18 -21.42
C GLU A 348 -2.18 -4.94 -21.46
N LEU A 349 -1.61 -3.78 -21.84
CA LEU A 349 -2.25 -2.47 -21.90
C LEU A 349 -2.15 -1.90 -23.30
N ALA A 350 -3.10 -1.04 -23.66
CA ALA A 350 -3.03 -0.27 -24.90
C ALA A 350 -1.86 0.73 -24.87
N VAL A 351 -1.20 0.92 -26.03
CA VAL A 351 -0.05 1.81 -26.16
C VAL A 351 -0.42 3.03 -27.01
N PHE A 352 -0.24 4.22 -26.45
CA PHE A 352 -0.29 5.47 -27.20
C PHE A 352 0.96 5.61 -28.06
N VAL A 353 0.76 6.00 -29.32
CA VAL A 353 1.82 6.32 -30.27
C VAL A 353 1.56 7.71 -30.84
N HIS A 354 2.56 8.59 -30.80
CA HIS A 354 2.48 9.92 -31.39
C HIS A 354 3.66 10.18 -32.32
N ALA A 355 3.40 10.76 -33.49
CA ALA A 355 4.43 11.16 -34.43
C ALA A 355 4.96 12.56 -34.10
N LEU A 356 6.03 12.67 -33.31
CA LEU A 356 6.66 13.96 -32.99
C LEU A 356 7.25 14.63 -34.25
N ARG A 357 7.82 13.83 -35.16
CA ARG A 357 8.37 14.29 -36.45
C ARG A 357 8.36 13.16 -37.46
N GLY A 358 8.13 13.51 -38.73
CA GLY A 358 8.14 12.55 -39.84
C GLY A 358 6.92 11.61 -39.82
N ARG A 359 6.70 10.94 -40.94
CA ARG A 359 5.57 10.01 -41.11
C ARG A 359 5.94 8.62 -40.61
N ILE A 360 5.09 8.03 -39.75
CA ILE A 360 5.31 6.68 -39.18
C ILE A 360 4.35 5.68 -39.83
N THR A 361 4.84 4.50 -40.17
CA THR A 361 3.99 3.35 -40.52
C THR A 361 4.02 2.33 -39.39
N LEU A 362 2.86 2.01 -38.83
CA LEU A 362 2.65 0.94 -37.87
C LEU A 362 2.07 -0.31 -38.54
N ARG A 363 2.52 -1.49 -38.12
CA ARG A 363 1.98 -2.78 -38.58
C ARG A 363 1.78 -3.74 -37.41
N GLY A 364 0.56 -4.25 -37.28
CA GLY A 364 0.18 -5.26 -36.29
C GLY A 364 0.10 -6.67 -36.86
N PRO A 365 -0.53 -7.61 -36.12
CA PRO A 365 -0.63 -9.02 -36.51
C PRO A 365 -1.36 -9.28 -37.82
N ALA A 366 -2.31 -8.42 -38.20
CA ALA A 366 -3.05 -8.54 -39.45
C ALA A 366 -2.29 -7.97 -40.67
N ASP A 367 -1.07 -7.46 -40.46
CA ASP A 367 -0.24 -6.75 -41.45
C ASP A 367 -0.97 -5.60 -42.19
N VAL A 368 -1.98 -5.04 -41.55
CA VAL A 368 -2.66 -3.82 -42.00
C VAL A 368 -1.82 -2.63 -41.54
N ALA A 369 -1.39 -1.80 -42.49
CA ALA A 369 -0.60 -0.61 -42.22
C ALA A 369 -1.49 0.52 -41.68
N THR A 370 -1.10 1.11 -40.56
CA THR A 370 -1.63 2.37 -40.04
C THR A 370 -0.58 3.46 -40.22
N VAL A 371 -0.89 4.51 -40.99
CA VAL A 371 0.04 5.62 -41.26
C VAL A 371 -0.28 6.79 -40.35
N ILE A 372 0.69 7.24 -39.57
CA ILE A 372 0.56 8.38 -38.65
C ILE A 372 1.36 9.56 -39.23
N GLU A 373 0.65 10.63 -39.57
CA GLU A 373 1.24 11.89 -40.02
C GLU A 373 1.87 12.67 -38.85
N PRO A 374 2.85 13.57 -39.10
CA PRO A 374 3.44 14.40 -38.06
C PRO A 374 2.38 15.15 -37.24
N GLY A 375 2.52 15.13 -35.91
CA GLY A 375 1.59 15.72 -34.96
C GLY A 375 0.31 14.90 -34.72
N HIS A 376 0.13 13.76 -35.38
CA HIS A 376 -1.02 12.87 -35.16
C HIS A 376 -0.67 11.67 -34.28
N SER A 377 -1.73 11.01 -33.81
CA SER A 377 -1.64 9.99 -32.78
C SER A 377 -2.39 8.72 -33.18
N ALA A 378 -1.99 7.60 -32.57
CA ALA A 378 -2.69 6.33 -32.67
C ALA A 378 -2.69 5.61 -31.31
N LEU A 379 -3.63 4.67 -31.16
CA LEU A 379 -3.70 3.75 -30.04
C LEU A 379 -3.53 2.32 -30.56
N VAL A 380 -2.45 1.66 -30.12
CA VAL A 380 -2.18 0.25 -30.41
C VAL A 380 -2.97 -0.61 -29.41
N PRO A 381 -3.82 -1.54 -29.87
CA PRO A 381 -4.60 -2.41 -29.00
C PRO A 381 -3.74 -3.34 -28.13
N ALA A 382 -4.15 -3.58 -26.89
CA ALA A 382 -3.51 -4.54 -25.96
C ALA A 382 -3.54 -5.99 -26.49
N THR A 383 -4.44 -6.29 -27.43
CA THR A 383 -4.55 -7.63 -28.04
C THR A 383 -3.45 -7.95 -29.04
N TRP A 384 -2.60 -6.98 -29.41
CA TRP A 384 -1.52 -7.21 -30.37
C TRP A 384 -0.32 -7.87 -29.68
N PRO A 385 -0.02 -9.17 -29.91
CA PRO A 385 1.13 -9.84 -29.29
C PRO A 385 2.47 -9.30 -29.76
N GLN A 386 2.51 -8.68 -30.94
CA GLN A 386 3.68 -8.04 -31.50
C GLN A 386 3.23 -7.03 -32.57
N TRP A 387 4.01 -5.95 -32.73
CA TRP A 387 3.81 -4.96 -33.78
C TRP A 387 5.15 -4.32 -34.16
N SER A 388 5.16 -3.54 -35.23
CA SER A 388 6.35 -2.82 -35.70
C SER A 388 6.04 -1.38 -36.08
N ALA A 389 7.05 -0.53 -35.94
CA ALA A 389 7.03 0.86 -36.37
C ALA A 389 8.26 1.16 -37.23
N GLN A 390 8.07 1.91 -38.31
CA GLN A 390 9.17 2.40 -39.15
C GLN A 390 8.86 3.81 -39.65
N ALA A 391 9.91 4.56 -39.99
CA ALA A 391 9.75 5.77 -40.76
C ALA A 391 9.26 5.41 -42.16
N SER A 392 8.24 6.13 -42.64
CA SER A 392 7.75 5.99 -44.01
C SER A 392 8.64 6.73 -45.02
N GLU A 393 9.53 7.58 -44.49
CA GLU A 393 10.52 8.39 -45.22
C GLU A 393 11.90 8.13 -44.60
N HIS A 394 12.87 9.05 -44.74
CA HIS A 394 14.24 8.83 -44.27
C HIS A 394 14.37 8.72 -42.74
N GLU A 395 13.70 9.57 -41.98
CA GLU A 395 13.75 9.56 -40.51
C GLU A 395 12.41 10.03 -39.92
N ALA A 396 12.03 9.43 -38.79
CA ALA A 396 10.89 9.87 -37.98
C ALA A 396 11.25 9.77 -36.49
N VAL A 397 10.49 10.45 -35.64
CA VAL A 397 10.61 10.34 -34.18
C VAL A 397 9.23 10.11 -33.62
N MET A 398 9.07 9.03 -32.86
CA MET A 398 7.81 8.69 -32.21
C MET A 398 7.90 8.82 -30.70
N MET A 399 6.77 9.15 -30.08
CA MET A 399 6.56 9.02 -28.65
C MET A 399 5.64 7.84 -28.38
N LEU A 400 6.06 6.91 -27.53
CA LEU A 400 5.24 5.85 -26.97
C LEU A 400 4.85 6.22 -25.55
N ALA A 401 3.63 5.91 -25.13
CA ALA A 401 3.25 6.01 -23.73
C ALA A 401 2.18 5.00 -23.34
N SER A 402 2.13 4.64 -22.07
CA SER A 402 1.07 3.80 -21.51
C SER A 402 0.87 4.15 -20.04
N ALA A 403 -0.39 4.17 -19.59
CA ALA A 403 -0.67 4.27 -18.16
C ALA A 403 -0.09 3.04 -17.45
N CYS A 404 0.52 3.23 -16.30
CA CYS A 404 0.91 2.11 -15.45
C CYS A 404 -0.30 1.74 -14.62
N ILE A 405 -0.74 0.48 -14.68
CA ILE A 405 -1.62 -0.03 -13.62
C ILE A 405 -0.81 0.02 -12.33
N ARG A 406 -1.13 0.96 -11.44
CA ARG A 406 -0.68 0.82 -10.06
C ARG A 406 -1.30 -0.46 -9.56
N PRO A 407 -0.50 -1.47 -9.15
CA PRO A 407 -1.09 -2.65 -8.53
C PRO A 407 -1.97 -2.15 -7.38
N THR A 408 -3.24 -2.55 -7.36
CA THR A 408 -4.12 -2.26 -6.23
C THR A 408 -3.46 -2.71 -4.93
N ARG A 409 -3.94 -2.21 -3.78
CA ARG A 409 -3.47 -2.70 -2.48
C ARG A 409 -3.59 -4.22 -2.41
N LEU A 410 -4.68 -4.76 -2.95
CA LEU A 410 -4.87 -6.19 -3.17
C LEU A 410 -3.79 -6.82 -4.07
N ALA A 411 -3.48 -6.24 -5.24
CA ALA A 411 -2.49 -6.80 -6.17
C ALA A 411 -1.06 -6.81 -5.59
N ARG A 412 -0.65 -5.75 -4.88
CA ARG A 412 0.66 -5.69 -4.19
C ARG A 412 0.81 -6.85 -3.20
N ARG A 413 -0.17 -7.01 -2.31
CA ARG A 413 -0.17 -8.07 -1.30
C ARG A 413 -0.30 -9.46 -1.91
N SER A 414 -1.10 -9.61 -2.97
CA SER A 414 -1.26 -10.87 -3.68
C SER A 414 0.03 -11.32 -4.34
N ARG A 415 0.83 -10.39 -4.87
CA ARG A 415 2.18 -10.69 -5.37
C ARG A 415 3.09 -11.20 -4.27
N ALA A 416 3.13 -10.53 -3.12
CA ALA A 416 3.94 -10.97 -1.98
C ALA A 416 3.51 -12.36 -1.48
N LEU A 417 2.21 -12.64 -1.43
CA LEU A 417 1.66 -13.96 -1.09
C LEU A 417 2.06 -15.02 -2.12
N ALA A 418 1.99 -14.72 -3.41
CA ALA A 418 2.41 -15.63 -4.47
C ALA A 418 3.91 -15.93 -4.39
N GLN A 419 4.74 -14.90 -4.18
CA GLN A 419 6.19 -15.05 -3.95
C GLN A 419 6.46 -15.94 -2.74
N LEU A 420 5.80 -15.69 -1.61
CA LEU A 420 5.94 -16.52 -0.41
C LEU A 420 5.64 -18.00 -0.69
N ARG A 421 4.58 -18.30 -1.44
CA ARG A 421 4.25 -19.68 -1.86
C ARG A 421 5.38 -20.29 -2.71
N HIS A 422 5.99 -19.52 -3.60
CA HIS A 422 7.15 -19.96 -4.40
C HIS A 422 8.39 -20.19 -3.52
N VAL A 423 8.64 -19.35 -2.51
CA VAL A 423 9.75 -19.56 -1.55
C VAL A 423 9.70 -20.94 -0.93
N VAL A 424 8.51 -21.41 -0.55
CA VAL A 424 8.32 -22.75 0.02
C VAL A 424 8.41 -23.83 -1.07
N ALA A 425 7.67 -23.67 -2.18
CA ALA A 425 7.59 -24.66 -3.27
C ALA A 425 8.97 -24.94 -3.88
N ASP A 426 9.76 -23.89 -4.13
CA ASP A 426 11.10 -23.98 -4.72
C ASP A 426 12.18 -24.32 -3.68
N SER A 427 11.79 -24.55 -2.43
CA SER A 427 12.71 -24.83 -1.32
C SER A 427 13.79 -23.75 -1.17
N HIS A 428 13.36 -22.49 -1.19
CA HIS A 428 14.19 -21.31 -0.93
C HIS A 428 14.01 -20.73 0.48
N GLY A 429 13.10 -21.27 1.29
CA GLY A 429 12.94 -20.88 2.68
C GLY A 429 14.08 -21.30 3.61
N PRO A 430 13.98 -20.95 4.91
CA PRO A 430 15.08 -21.07 5.87
C PRO A 430 15.54 -22.51 6.05
N ARG A 431 16.86 -22.69 6.14
CA ARG A 431 17.51 -23.99 6.42
C ARG A 431 17.57 -24.31 7.90
N GLU A 432 17.60 -23.28 8.74
CA GLU A 432 17.68 -23.41 10.19
C GLU A 432 16.57 -22.58 10.85
N VAL A 433 15.81 -23.23 11.73
CA VAL A 433 14.72 -22.64 12.50
C VAL A 433 14.97 -22.85 13.98
N LEU A 434 14.97 -21.76 14.74
CA LEU A 434 15.21 -21.69 16.18
C LEU A 434 13.91 -21.37 16.89
N LEU A 435 13.44 -22.26 17.76
CA LEU A 435 12.22 -22.07 18.54
C LEU A 435 12.63 -21.84 20.00
N VAL A 436 12.18 -20.76 20.61
CA VAL A 436 12.24 -20.63 22.07
C VAL A 436 10.87 -20.96 22.63
N ALA A 437 10.84 -21.81 23.66
CA ALA A 437 9.64 -22.29 24.32
C ALA A 437 9.77 -22.12 25.85
N ASN A 438 8.64 -22.06 26.58
CA ASN A 438 8.71 -22.06 28.05
C ASN A 438 9.21 -23.42 28.54
N GLY A 439 9.76 -23.48 29.76
CA GLY A 439 10.14 -24.73 30.41
C GLY A 439 9.01 -25.76 30.40
N GLY A 440 9.30 -26.96 29.89
CA GLY A 440 8.35 -28.07 29.76
C GLY A 440 7.51 -28.06 28.48
N ASP A 441 7.69 -27.09 27.58
CA ASP A 441 6.91 -26.96 26.34
C ASP A 441 7.70 -27.35 25.08
N GLY A 442 9.01 -27.52 25.19
CA GLY A 442 9.94 -27.73 24.09
C GLY A 442 9.56 -28.92 23.21
N PRO A 443 9.29 -30.12 23.76
CA PRO A 443 8.85 -31.26 22.97
C PRO A 443 7.56 -31.00 22.17
N LEU A 444 6.57 -30.34 22.79
CA LEU A 444 5.29 -30.00 22.15
C LEU A 444 5.49 -29.01 21.00
N VAL A 445 6.22 -27.92 21.25
CA VAL A 445 6.53 -26.90 20.24
C VAL A 445 7.32 -27.52 19.08
N ALA A 446 8.36 -28.29 19.38
CA ALA A 446 9.20 -28.94 18.38
C ALA A 446 8.39 -29.91 17.50
N ALA A 447 7.57 -30.78 18.11
CA ALA A 447 6.74 -31.73 17.38
C ALA A 447 5.74 -31.03 16.45
N ARG A 448 5.03 -30.01 16.96
CA ARG A 448 4.05 -29.23 16.18
C ARG A 448 4.66 -28.51 14.99
N THR A 449 5.86 -27.95 15.13
CA THR A 449 6.56 -27.29 14.02
C THR A 449 7.13 -28.32 13.05
N ALA A 450 7.72 -29.42 13.55
CA ALA A 450 8.29 -30.49 12.73
C ALA A 450 7.26 -31.13 11.80
N ALA A 451 6.05 -31.39 12.30
CA ALA A 451 4.92 -31.92 11.51
C ALA A 451 4.52 -31.04 10.31
N ARG A 452 4.90 -29.75 10.33
CA ARG A 452 4.55 -28.76 9.30
C ARG A 452 5.77 -28.25 8.53
N THR A 453 6.93 -28.88 8.64
CA THR A 453 8.19 -28.39 8.05
C THR A 453 8.08 -28.11 6.55
N GLN A 454 7.53 -29.06 5.79
CA GLN A 454 7.36 -28.92 4.33
C GLN A 454 6.35 -27.84 3.95
N LEU A 455 5.38 -27.59 4.84
CA LEU A 455 4.33 -26.61 4.65
C LEU A 455 4.82 -25.18 4.87
N LEU A 456 5.69 -24.98 5.86
CA LEU A 456 6.06 -23.65 6.34
C LEU A 456 7.36 -23.13 5.71
N PHE A 457 8.30 -24.00 5.37
CA PHE A 457 9.67 -23.58 5.07
C PHE A 457 10.16 -24.01 3.70
N ARG A 458 10.21 -25.31 3.44
CA ARG A 458 10.84 -25.88 2.24
C ARG A 458 10.15 -27.17 1.83
N ALA A 459 9.71 -27.26 0.57
CA ALA A 459 9.06 -28.47 0.04
C ALA A 459 9.95 -29.73 0.17
N ASP A 460 11.27 -29.58 0.10
CA ASP A 460 12.23 -30.67 0.31
C ASP A 460 12.29 -31.23 1.75
N GLY A 461 11.67 -30.54 2.72
CA GLY A 461 11.65 -30.92 4.13
C GLY A 461 12.99 -30.82 4.85
N ARG A 462 14.01 -30.19 4.23
CA ARG A 462 15.39 -30.15 4.75
C ARG A 462 15.68 -28.99 5.72
N THR A 463 14.65 -28.43 6.35
CA THR A 463 14.83 -27.42 7.40
C THR A 463 15.14 -28.10 8.73
N ARG A 464 16.23 -27.71 9.37
CA ARG A 464 16.57 -28.15 10.73
C ARG A 464 15.81 -27.30 11.73
N ILE A 465 15.13 -27.94 12.67
CA ILE A 465 14.39 -27.29 13.75
C ILE A 465 15.09 -27.60 15.07
N THR A 466 15.40 -26.54 15.83
CA THR A 466 15.98 -26.64 17.18
C THR A 466 15.07 -25.90 18.15
N ALA A 467 14.59 -26.59 19.18
CA ALA A 467 13.79 -25.98 20.25
C ALA A 467 14.62 -25.82 21.53
N HIS A 468 14.71 -24.60 22.02
CA HIS A 468 15.34 -24.24 23.29
C HIS A 468 14.25 -23.96 24.34
N GLU A 469 14.39 -24.56 25.52
CA GLU A 469 13.48 -24.34 26.65
C GLU A 469 14.05 -23.35 27.66
N GLU A 470 13.32 -22.25 27.88
CA GLU A 470 13.54 -21.36 29.01
C GLU A 470 13.03 -22.01 30.31
N ARG A 471 13.87 -22.83 30.97
CA ARG A 471 13.55 -23.46 32.27
C ARG A 471 13.17 -22.44 33.33
N SER A 472 13.88 -21.32 33.34
CA SER A 472 13.52 -20.09 34.03
C SER A 472 13.35 -18.99 32.99
N ARG A 473 12.49 -18.00 33.26
CA ARG A 473 12.29 -16.86 32.35
C ARG A 473 13.63 -16.16 32.12
N ARG A 474 13.99 -15.92 30.85
CA ARG A 474 15.19 -15.18 30.43
C ARG A 474 14.84 -13.89 29.71
N GLY A 475 13.69 -13.87 29.02
CA GLY A 475 13.26 -12.70 28.26
C GLY A 475 13.93 -12.64 26.89
N GLN A 476 13.65 -11.57 26.15
CA GLN A 476 13.84 -11.53 24.69
C GLN A 476 15.28 -11.73 24.24
N LEU A 477 16.19 -10.93 24.80
CA LEU A 477 17.60 -10.94 24.45
C LEU A 477 18.32 -12.15 25.03
N LEU A 478 18.17 -12.40 26.34
CA LEU A 478 18.90 -13.49 26.99
C LEU A 478 18.41 -14.86 26.52
N GLY A 479 17.10 -15.01 26.28
CA GLY A 479 16.53 -16.23 25.69
C GLY A 479 17.03 -16.50 24.27
N LEU A 480 17.17 -15.46 23.45
CA LEU A 480 17.83 -15.55 22.14
C LEU A 480 19.28 -16.03 22.26
N LEU A 481 20.06 -15.41 23.15
CA LEU A 481 21.47 -15.77 23.34
C LEU A 481 21.63 -17.21 23.83
N ASP A 482 20.81 -17.65 24.78
CA ASP A 482 20.80 -19.03 25.28
C ASP A 482 20.40 -20.02 24.18
N ALA A 483 19.40 -19.69 23.36
CA ALA A 483 18.96 -20.52 22.24
C ALA A 483 20.03 -20.65 21.15
N ILE A 484 20.76 -19.58 20.85
CA ILE A 484 21.88 -19.61 19.90
C ILE A 484 23.05 -20.41 20.47
N ALA A 485 23.38 -20.24 21.75
CA ALA A 485 24.41 -21.04 22.41
C ALA A 485 24.04 -22.54 22.38
N HIS A 486 22.77 -22.87 22.61
CA HIS A 486 22.23 -24.22 22.52
C HIS A 486 22.34 -24.79 21.10
N LEU A 487 21.98 -24.01 20.07
CA LEU A 487 22.14 -24.41 18.67
C LEU A 487 23.62 -24.67 18.32
N ARG A 488 24.52 -23.75 18.67
CA ARG A 488 25.96 -23.87 18.41
C ARG A 488 26.58 -25.10 19.08
N ALA A 489 26.05 -25.54 20.22
CA ALA A 489 26.48 -26.77 20.88
C ALA A 489 26.01 -28.05 20.15
N GLN A 490 24.95 -27.97 19.34
CA GLN A 490 24.37 -29.12 18.63
C GLN A 490 24.81 -29.24 17.17
N VAL A 491 25.32 -28.16 16.57
CA VAL A 491 25.65 -28.10 15.15
C VAL A 491 27.17 -27.88 14.95
N PRO A 492 27.84 -28.70 14.12
CA PRO A 492 29.29 -28.58 13.89
C PRO A 492 29.74 -27.21 13.35
N ALA A 493 28.91 -26.59 12.52
CA ALA A 493 29.02 -25.19 12.09
C ALA A 493 27.64 -24.70 11.59
N PRO A 494 27.06 -23.62 12.16
CA PRO A 494 25.88 -22.97 11.58
C PRO A 494 26.19 -22.43 10.18
N ASP A 495 25.19 -22.32 9.29
CA ASP A 495 25.38 -21.81 7.92
C ASP A 495 25.95 -20.37 7.95
N PRO A 496 27.26 -20.18 7.72
CA PRO A 496 27.92 -18.91 8.01
C PRO A 496 27.57 -17.81 6.99
N GLY A 497 26.91 -18.17 5.89
CA GLY A 497 26.39 -17.25 4.88
C GLY A 497 24.87 -17.24 4.78
N GLY A 498 24.17 -17.89 5.71
CA GLY A 498 22.72 -18.02 5.71
C GLY A 498 22.01 -17.09 6.71
N VAL A 499 20.68 -17.05 6.61
CA VAL A 499 19.82 -16.38 7.58
C VAL A 499 18.97 -17.44 8.28
N ALA A 500 19.23 -17.68 9.57
CA ALA A 500 18.39 -18.53 10.39
C ALA A 500 17.12 -17.77 10.79
N LEU A 501 15.99 -18.48 10.88
CA LEU A 501 14.73 -17.91 11.35
C LEU A 501 14.49 -18.31 12.80
N GLY A 502 14.46 -17.34 13.71
CA GLY A 502 14.14 -17.58 15.11
C GLY A 502 12.76 -17.06 15.48
N ILE A 503 12.09 -17.73 16.42
CA ILE A 503 10.81 -17.29 16.97
C ILE A 503 10.79 -17.37 18.50
N MET A 504 10.28 -16.31 19.12
CA MET A 504 9.98 -16.27 20.55
C MET A 504 8.51 -16.63 20.79
N LEU A 505 8.27 -17.76 21.46
CA LEU A 505 6.94 -18.18 21.90
C LEU A 505 6.64 -17.91 23.39
N PRO A 506 7.65 -17.88 24.31
CA PRO A 506 7.43 -17.45 25.68
C PRO A 506 6.84 -16.06 25.79
N GLY A 507 5.94 -15.93 26.76
CA GLY A 507 5.32 -14.68 27.14
C GLY A 507 4.20 -14.94 28.13
N GLN A 508 3.91 -13.97 28.99
CA GLN A 508 2.72 -14.08 29.84
C GLN A 508 1.43 -13.86 29.05
N GLY A 509 1.52 -13.30 27.83
CA GLY A 509 0.37 -13.06 26.95
C GLY A 509 -0.77 -12.30 27.62
N THR A 510 -0.45 -11.43 28.58
CA THR A 510 -1.43 -10.88 29.53
C THR A 510 -2.54 -10.10 28.84
N ARG A 511 -2.20 -9.33 27.80
CA ARG A 511 -3.11 -8.52 26.98
C ARG A 511 -4.09 -9.31 26.11
N LEU A 512 -3.91 -10.63 26.02
CA LEU A 512 -4.81 -11.55 25.34
C LEU A 512 -5.55 -12.45 26.35
N SER A 513 -5.54 -12.16 27.65
CA SER A 513 -6.35 -12.92 28.61
C SER A 513 -7.84 -12.64 28.38
N PRO A 514 -8.75 -13.64 28.42
CA PRO A 514 -8.54 -15.03 28.89
C PRO A 514 -8.04 -16.04 27.83
N LEU A 515 -7.82 -15.64 26.57
CA LEU A 515 -7.43 -16.57 25.49
C LEU A 515 -6.08 -17.22 25.77
N THR A 516 -5.13 -16.47 26.31
CA THR A 516 -3.81 -17.01 26.66
C THR A 516 -3.91 -18.20 27.61
N GLN A 517 -4.77 -18.15 28.62
CA GLN A 517 -4.98 -19.25 29.56
C GLN A 517 -5.66 -20.44 28.87
N ARG A 518 -6.65 -20.19 27.98
CA ARG A 518 -7.28 -21.23 27.16
C ARG A 518 -6.28 -21.94 26.24
N LEU A 519 -5.24 -21.23 25.81
CA LEU A 519 -4.15 -21.69 24.95
C LEU A 519 -2.94 -22.21 25.77
N HIS A 520 -3.17 -22.70 27.00
CA HIS A 520 -2.15 -23.33 27.85
C HIS A 520 -0.95 -22.40 28.15
N GLY A 521 -1.19 -21.09 28.14
CA GLY A 521 -0.18 -20.06 28.35
C GLY A 521 0.74 -19.79 27.16
N ILE A 522 0.41 -20.30 25.96
CA ILE A 522 1.20 -20.11 24.74
C ILE A 522 0.35 -19.33 23.74
N LYS A 523 0.36 -18.01 23.87
CA LYS A 523 -0.42 -17.08 23.05
C LYS A 523 -0.31 -17.33 21.52
N PRO A 524 0.90 -17.57 20.95
CA PRO A 524 1.05 -17.89 19.52
C PRO A 524 0.29 -19.11 19.00
N PHE A 525 -0.31 -19.94 19.87
CA PHE A 525 -1.16 -21.07 19.46
C PHE A 525 -2.59 -20.64 19.10
N ALA A 526 -2.92 -19.35 19.16
CA ALA A 526 -4.17 -18.84 18.64
C ALA A 526 -4.28 -19.15 17.14
N ARG A 527 -5.39 -19.80 16.73
CA ARG A 527 -5.66 -20.08 15.32
C ARG A 527 -5.87 -18.78 14.53
N MET A 528 -5.50 -18.82 13.26
CA MET A 528 -5.66 -17.72 12.31
C MET A 528 -6.33 -18.23 11.03
N PRO A 529 -7.10 -17.40 10.30
CA PRO A 529 -7.65 -17.76 9.01
C PRO A 529 -6.58 -17.66 7.91
N ILE A 530 -5.49 -18.40 8.06
CA ILE A 530 -4.35 -18.41 7.14
C ILE A 530 -4.03 -19.85 6.78
N ARG A 531 -3.88 -20.11 5.49
CA ARG A 531 -3.50 -21.41 4.92
C ARG A 531 -2.45 -21.20 3.83
N SER A 532 -1.47 -22.09 3.74
CA SER A 532 -0.46 -21.99 2.68
C SER A 532 -1.02 -22.38 1.30
N HIS A 533 -1.97 -23.31 1.27
CA HIS A 533 -2.74 -23.74 0.10
C HIS A 533 -4.12 -24.30 0.53
N VAL A 534 -5.00 -24.56 -0.44
CA VAL A 534 -6.42 -24.95 -0.22
C VAL A 534 -6.63 -26.27 0.54
N ASP A 535 -5.63 -27.13 0.61
CA ASP A 535 -5.68 -28.40 1.36
C ASP A 535 -4.88 -28.37 2.67
N ALA A 536 -4.15 -27.27 2.94
CA ALA A 536 -3.33 -27.12 4.13
C ALA A 536 -4.18 -27.03 5.42
N PRO A 537 -3.71 -27.47 6.59
CA PRO A 537 -4.36 -27.11 7.84
C PRO A 537 -4.33 -25.59 8.07
N TRP A 538 -5.31 -25.06 8.82
CA TRP A 538 -5.27 -23.69 9.35
C TRP A 538 -4.02 -23.49 10.22
N LEU A 539 -3.34 -22.37 10.02
CA LEU A 539 -2.15 -22.03 10.79
C LEU A 539 -2.53 -21.35 12.11
N ASP A 540 -1.76 -21.63 13.17
CA ASP A 540 -1.74 -20.78 14.35
C ASP A 540 -0.84 -19.55 14.11
N ALA A 541 -0.96 -18.52 14.96
CA ALA A 541 -0.23 -17.27 14.81
C ALA A 541 1.30 -17.49 14.75
N GLY A 542 1.81 -18.46 15.51
CA GLY A 542 3.22 -18.85 15.50
C GLY A 542 3.64 -19.43 14.15
N ALA A 543 2.89 -20.42 13.64
CA ALA A 543 3.15 -21.01 12.33
C ALA A 543 2.98 -20.01 11.18
N ALA A 544 1.97 -19.13 11.25
CA ALA A 544 1.76 -18.07 10.26
C ALA A 544 2.89 -17.03 10.29
N SER A 545 3.39 -16.67 11.46
CA SER A 545 4.55 -15.77 11.62
C SER A 545 5.81 -16.40 11.02
N LEU A 546 6.06 -17.69 11.30
CA LEU A 546 7.17 -18.45 10.73
C LEU A 546 7.08 -18.55 9.20
N TRP A 547 5.90 -18.89 8.68
CA TRP A 547 5.66 -19.00 7.24
C TRP A 547 5.86 -17.66 6.54
N SER A 548 5.20 -16.60 6.99
CA SER A 548 5.30 -15.27 6.36
C SER A 548 6.72 -14.71 6.36
N TRP A 549 7.52 -14.99 7.40
CA TRP A 549 8.93 -14.59 7.47
C TRP A 549 9.88 -15.44 6.64
N GLY A 550 9.41 -16.53 6.02
CA GLY A 550 10.15 -17.22 4.95
C GLY A 550 10.56 -16.28 3.82
N LEU A 551 9.66 -15.37 3.42
CA LEU A 551 9.94 -14.35 2.41
C LEU A 551 11.03 -13.35 2.86
N VAL A 552 10.97 -12.92 4.13
CA VAL A 552 11.94 -11.98 4.71
C VAL A 552 13.34 -12.62 4.78
N THR A 553 13.43 -13.84 5.30
CA THR A 553 14.72 -14.54 5.40
C THR A 553 15.36 -14.81 4.03
N GLN A 554 14.57 -15.16 3.02
CA GLN A 554 15.05 -15.30 1.65
C GLN A 554 15.58 -13.96 1.10
N ALA A 555 14.85 -12.86 1.30
CA ALA A 555 15.25 -11.53 0.83
C ALA A 555 16.56 -11.07 1.51
N LEU A 556 16.67 -11.22 2.83
CA LEU A 556 17.88 -10.90 3.59
C LEU A 556 19.09 -11.71 3.08
N ALA A 557 18.93 -13.01 2.88
CA ALA A 557 20.00 -13.88 2.39
C ALA A 557 20.45 -13.49 0.97
N ARG A 558 19.51 -13.17 0.07
CA ARG A 558 19.82 -12.69 -1.29
C ARG A 558 20.57 -11.36 -1.28
N ALA A 559 20.24 -10.47 -0.34
CA ALA A 559 20.93 -9.20 -0.12
C ALA A 559 22.29 -9.33 0.58
N GLY A 560 22.72 -10.56 0.92
CA GLY A 560 24.02 -10.86 1.50
C GLY A 560 24.10 -10.73 3.02
N PHE A 561 22.96 -10.58 3.71
CA PHE A 561 22.93 -10.60 5.18
C PHE A 561 23.17 -12.02 5.72
N ALA A 562 23.97 -12.14 6.79
CA ALA A 562 24.24 -13.40 7.47
C ALA A 562 23.99 -13.25 8.98
N GLY A 563 23.09 -14.06 9.54
CA GLY A 563 22.67 -13.91 10.92
C GLY A 563 21.34 -14.58 11.26
N VAL A 564 20.61 -14.01 12.22
CA VAL A 564 19.32 -14.52 12.69
C VAL A 564 18.24 -13.47 12.48
N ALA A 565 17.21 -13.81 11.72
CA ALA A 565 15.96 -13.06 11.64
C ALA A 565 15.07 -13.49 12.82
N TRP A 566 14.81 -12.58 13.76
CA TRP A 566 14.20 -12.88 15.05
C TRP A 566 12.77 -12.39 15.14
N LYS A 567 11.81 -13.33 15.27
CA LYS A 567 10.38 -13.06 15.12
C LYS A 567 9.57 -13.25 16.41
N TRP A 568 8.65 -12.33 16.64
CA TRP A 568 7.53 -12.50 17.58
C TRP A 568 6.45 -13.44 17.03
N GLY A 569 6.02 -14.42 17.81
CA GLY A 569 5.14 -15.47 17.32
C GLY A 569 3.66 -15.10 17.13
N ASP A 570 3.25 -13.86 17.35
CA ASP A 570 1.84 -13.44 17.39
C ASP A 570 1.48 -12.39 16.34
N GLU A 571 2.32 -12.17 15.32
CA GLU A 571 2.09 -11.11 14.33
C GLU A 571 2.56 -11.51 12.91
N PRO A 572 1.87 -12.38 12.17
CA PRO A 572 2.16 -12.61 10.75
C PRO A 572 2.13 -11.32 9.93
N GLN A 573 3.12 -11.13 9.05
CA GLN A 573 3.32 -9.89 8.31
C GLN A 573 3.71 -10.18 6.86
N LEU A 574 3.07 -9.52 5.89
CA LEU A 574 3.48 -9.59 4.48
C LEU A 574 3.70 -8.18 3.93
N PRO A 575 4.86 -7.93 3.30
CA PRO A 575 5.19 -6.64 2.72
C PRO A 575 4.27 -6.32 1.53
N SER A 576 4.04 -5.03 1.33
CA SER A 576 3.38 -4.51 0.12
C SER A 576 4.38 -4.04 -0.94
N GLU A 577 5.59 -3.69 -0.52
CA GLU A 577 6.72 -3.45 -1.41
C GLU A 577 7.39 -4.76 -1.83
N SER A 578 7.95 -4.78 -3.03
CA SER A 578 8.74 -5.93 -3.47
C SER A 578 10.08 -5.95 -2.73
N LEU A 579 10.24 -6.91 -1.81
CA LEU A 579 11.51 -7.10 -1.10
C LEU A 579 12.64 -7.53 -2.05
N GLU A 580 12.32 -8.09 -3.22
CA GLU A 580 13.31 -8.46 -4.26
C GLU A 580 13.89 -7.25 -4.98
N GLN A 581 13.15 -6.12 -5.01
CA GLN A 581 13.56 -4.88 -5.65
C GLN A 581 14.21 -3.90 -4.68
N LEU A 582 14.33 -4.26 -3.40
CA LEU A 582 15.14 -3.52 -2.44
C LEU A 582 16.60 -3.62 -2.89
N ALA A 583 17.11 -2.56 -3.52
CA ALA A 583 18.52 -2.39 -3.84
C ALA A 583 19.35 -2.13 -2.57
N LEU A 584 19.31 -3.07 -1.62
CA LEU A 584 20.02 -3.00 -0.36
C LEU A 584 21.18 -4.00 -0.38
N GLU A 585 22.39 -3.48 -0.31
CA GLU A 585 23.58 -4.26 0.05
C GLU A 585 23.57 -4.43 1.58
N LEU A 586 23.46 -5.66 2.09
CA LEU A 586 23.38 -5.93 3.52
C LEU A 586 24.57 -6.71 4.10
N ARG A 587 25.65 -6.93 3.34
CA ARG A 587 26.83 -7.69 3.83
C ARG A 587 27.53 -6.96 4.97
N SER A 588 27.52 -5.62 4.96
CA SER A 588 28.19 -4.80 5.97
C SER A 588 27.28 -4.27 7.08
N VAL A 589 26.04 -4.77 7.16
CA VAL A 589 25.02 -4.30 8.12
C VAL A 589 25.03 -5.14 9.39
N ASP A 590 25.04 -4.49 10.56
CA ASP A 590 25.08 -5.19 11.86
C ASP A 590 23.71 -5.74 12.24
N ALA A 591 22.66 -4.97 11.97
CA ALA A 591 21.26 -5.34 12.22
C ALA A 591 20.30 -4.71 11.21
N VAL A 592 19.14 -5.34 11.07
CA VAL A 592 18.03 -4.86 10.26
C VAL A 592 16.81 -4.64 11.15
N ARG A 593 16.16 -3.51 10.96
CA ARG A 593 14.83 -3.19 11.51
C ARG A 593 13.82 -3.10 10.39
N PHE A 594 12.56 -3.36 10.72
CA PHE A 594 11.47 -3.40 9.75
C PHE A 594 10.41 -2.38 10.15
N GLY A 595 10.08 -1.50 9.22
CA GLY A 595 9.14 -0.41 9.42
C GLY A 595 8.00 -0.45 8.42
N MET A 596 6.84 0.06 8.83
CA MET A 596 5.67 0.22 7.99
C MET A 596 5.31 1.71 7.89
N ARG A 597 4.95 2.18 6.69
CA ARG A 597 4.39 3.53 6.53
C ARG A 597 2.95 3.53 7.03
N VAL A 598 2.62 4.44 7.94
CA VAL A 598 1.28 4.57 8.50
C VAL A 598 0.95 6.03 8.76
N GLN A 599 -0.34 6.34 8.73
CA GLN A 599 -0.80 7.59 9.33
C GLN A 599 -0.68 7.49 10.86
N LEU A 600 -0.20 8.57 11.47
CA LEU A 600 -0.05 8.66 12.92
C LEU A 600 -1.43 8.70 13.59
N ASP A 601 -1.71 7.71 14.43
CA ASP A 601 -2.87 7.68 15.32
C ASP A 601 -2.46 7.48 16.78
N GLU A 602 -3.43 7.65 17.68
CA GLU A 602 -3.23 7.58 19.13
C GLU A 602 -2.86 6.16 19.60
N ASP A 603 -3.38 5.12 18.95
CA ASP A 603 -3.16 3.74 19.33
C ASP A 603 -1.73 3.30 19.00
N LEU A 604 -1.28 3.52 17.77
CA LEU A 604 0.07 3.22 17.32
C LEU A 604 1.11 4.05 18.06
N ALA A 605 0.85 5.34 18.28
CA ALA A 605 1.76 6.20 19.05
C ALA A 605 1.98 5.67 20.47
N ARG A 606 0.90 5.24 21.14
CA ARG A 606 0.91 4.74 22.52
C ARG A 606 1.51 3.35 22.64
N ASN A 607 1.28 2.47 21.67
CA ASN A 607 1.56 1.05 21.80
C ASN A 607 2.82 0.59 21.07
N LYS A 608 3.24 1.27 19.99
CA LYS A 608 4.36 0.86 19.12
C LYS A 608 5.48 1.90 19.11
N GLU A 609 6.70 1.43 18.90
CA GLU A 609 7.91 2.24 18.73
C GLU A 609 7.99 2.77 17.29
N TRP A 610 8.83 3.78 17.08
CA TRP A 610 8.98 4.45 15.79
C TRP A 610 10.44 4.42 15.34
N LEU A 611 10.66 4.12 14.07
CA LEU A 611 11.96 4.08 13.43
C LEU A 611 12.12 5.35 12.61
N LEU A 612 13.10 6.19 12.95
CA LEU A 612 13.51 7.31 12.11
C LEU A 612 14.51 6.80 11.09
N ARG A 613 14.06 6.65 9.85
CA ARG A 613 14.86 6.20 8.71
C ARG A 613 15.43 7.41 7.97
N ASP A 614 16.74 7.46 7.74
CA ASP A 614 17.39 8.51 6.96
C ASP A 614 17.26 8.30 5.44
N GLY A 615 17.88 9.20 4.66
CA GLY A 615 17.87 9.17 3.20
C GLY A 615 18.58 7.95 2.61
N GLU A 616 19.63 7.45 3.28
CA GLU A 616 20.36 6.22 2.90
C GLU A 616 19.65 4.93 3.34
N GLY A 617 18.54 5.05 4.08
CA GLY A 617 17.76 3.91 4.56
C GLY A 617 18.30 3.23 5.82
N ARG A 618 19.09 3.95 6.60
CA ARG A 618 19.61 3.52 7.90
C ARG A 618 18.76 4.09 9.03
N LEU A 619 18.89 3.48 10.21
CA LEU A 619 18.22 3.91 11.42
C LEU A 619 18.98 5.10 12.03
N ALA A 620 18.42 6.30 11.89
CA ALA A 620 18.93 7.49 12.55
C ALA A 620 18.66 7.46 14.05
N ALA A 621 17.43 7.10 14.45
CA ALA A 621 17.08 6.85 15.84
C ALA A 621 15.86 5.95 15.98
N GLN A 622 15.78 5.19 17.07
CA GLN A 622 14.55 4.53 17.49
C GLN A 622 13.88 5.36 18.58
N VAL A 623 12.64 5.77 18.34
CA VAL A 623 11.85 6.60 19.27
C VAL A 623 10.85 5.72 20.01
N ARG A 624 10.90 5.75 21.35
CA ARG A 624 9.96 5.02 22.20
C ARG A 624 8.52 5.51 22.06
N ARG A 625 7.57 4.58 22.10
CA ARG A 625 6.12 4.82 22.20
C ARG A 625 5.77 5.86 23.27
N ARG A 626 4.88 6.79 22.96
CA ARG A 626 4.50 7.96 23.78
C ARG A 626 3.17 8.55 23.30
N PRO A 627 2.48 9.40 24.09
CA PRO A 627 1.25 10.06 23.64
C PRO A 627 1.44 10.79 22.30
N LEU A 628 0.40 10.80 21.46
CA LEU A 628 0.51 11.27 20.08
C LEU A 628 1.07 12.69 19.94
N ALA A 629 0.68 13.61 20.84
CA ALA A 629 1.21 14.98 20.85
C ALA A 629 2.73 15.01 21.09
N ALA A 630 3.20 14.30 22.12
CA ALA A 630 4.62 14.19 22.45
C ALA A 630 5.41 13.46 21.34
N LEU A 631 4.78 12.50 20.65
CA LEU A 631 5.39 11.84 19.50
C LEU A 631 5.56 12.83 18.35
N ARG A 632 4.52 13.59 17.98
CA ARG A 632 4.61 14.61 16.93
C ARG A 632 5.70 15.63 17.21
N GLU A 633 5.80 16.11 18.43
CA GLU A 633 6.89 17.02 18.84
C GLU A 633 8.26 16.37 18.68
N ARG A 634 8.43 15.12 19.13
CA ARG A 634 9.71 14.40 19.01
C ARG A 634 10.09 14.11 17.55
N LEU A 635 9.11 13.80 16.70
CA LEU A 635 9.30 13.56 15.26
C LEU A 635 9.60 14.88 14.52
N ALA A 636 8.99 16.00 14.92
CA ALA A 636 9.27 17.31 14.33
C ALA A 636 10.70 17.82 14.59
N GLN A 637 11.36 17.29 15.62
CA GLN A 637 12.77 17.57 15.92
C GLN A 637 13.74 16.69 15.12
N ALA A 638 13.25 15.73 14.34
CA ALA A 638 14.10 14.86 13.54
C ALA A 638 14.72 15.64 12.36
N PRO A 639 15.95 15.30 11.94
CA PRO A 639 16.59 15.95 10.80
C PRO A 639 15.73 15.90 9.53
N VAL A 640 15.82 16.96 8.72
CA VAL A 640 15.14 17.04 7.43
C VAL A 640 15.55 15.86 6.55
N GLY A 641 14.58 15.24 5.87
CA GLY A 641 14.80 14.04 5.06
C GLY A 641 14.66 12.72 5.83
N THR A 642 14.48 12.75 7.15
CA THR A 642 14.12 11.54 7.91
C THR A 642 12.65 11.19 7.77
N ARG A 643 12.37 9.90 7.61
CA ARG A 643 11.02 9.34 7.54
C ARG A 643 10.74 8.51 8.78
N ALA A 644 9.62 8.81 9.45
CA ALA A 644 9.13 8.00 10.56
C ALA A 644 8.35 6.79 10.04
N LEU A 645 8.72 5.59 10.49
CA LEU A 645 8.01 4.34 10.23
C LEU A 645 7.57 3.73 11.56
N VAL A 646 6.39 3.12 11.62
CA VAL A 646 6.02 2.33 12.81
C VAL A 646 6.87 1.06 12.83
N ASN A 647 7.48 0.77 13.97
CA ASN A 647 8.29 -0.41 14.17
C ASN A 647 7.41 -1.67 14.16
N MET A 648 7.76 -2.64 13.32
CA MET A 648 7.07 -3.93 13.23
C MET A 648 7.59 -4.96 14.24
N GLY A 649 8.43 -4.52 15.19
CA GLY A 649 8.87 -5.26 16.38
C GLY A 649 10.15 -6.08 16.16
N SER A 650 10.07 -7.06 15.27
CA SER A 650 11.05 -8.16 15.10
C SER A 650 12.33 -7.71 14.38
N PRO A 651 13.56 -7.83 14.92
CA PRO A 651 14.80 -7.47 14.21
C PRO A 651 15.41 -8.63 13.42
N ALA A 652 16.39 -8.34 12.56
CA ALA A 652 17.42 -9.31 12.16
C ALA A 652 18.78 -8.87 12.70
N LEU A 653 19.55 -9.80 13.27
CA LEU A 653 20.84 -9.52 13.92
C LEU A 653 21.94 -10.33 13.24
N SER A 654 23.04 -9.69 12.85
CA SER A 654 24.20 -10.37 12.29
C SER A 654 24.88 -11.26 13.35
N HIS A 655 25.65 -12.25 12.90
CA HIS A 655 26.43 -13.07 13.82
C HIS A 655 27.40 -12.25 14.69
N ALA A 656 28.06 -11.25 14.11
CA ALA A 656 28.96 -10.36 14.85
C ALA A 656 28.22 -9.59 15.97
N PHE A 657 27.00 -9.13 15.70
CA PHE A 657 26.19 -8.46 16.70
C PHE A 657 25.71 -9.42 17.80
N ILE A 658 25.28 -10.63 17.44
CA ILE A 658 24.96 -11.67 18.43
C ILE A 658 26.15 -11.97 19.33
N ASP A 659 27.36 -12.09 18.78
CA ASP A 659 28.58 -12.36 19.55
C ASP A 659 28.95 -11.20 20.48
N ALA A 660 28.80 -9.95 20.02
CA ALA A 660 29.00 -8.77 20.85
C ALA A 660 27.96 -8.71 21.99
N LEU A 661 26.69 -9.03 21.71
CA LEU A 661 25.65 -9.13 22.74
C LEU A 661 25.95 -10.25 23.75
N ALA A 662 26.41 -11.41 23.30
CA ALA A 662 26.82 -12.52 24.16
C ALA A 662 27.98 -12.11 25.08
N ALA A 663 28.99 -11.41 24.55
CA ALA A 663 30.11 -10.91 25.34
C ALA A 663 29.67 -9.86 26.38
N ALA A 664 28.68 -9.02 26.05
CA ALA A 664 28.23 -7.94 26.92
C ALA A 664 27.14 -8.33 27.92
N PHE A 665 26.38 -9.40 27.68
CA PHE A 665 25.23 -9.80 28.51
C PHE A 665 25.21 -11.27 28.91
N GLY A 666 26.09 -12.12 28.39
CA GLY A 666 26.09 -13.56 28.64
C GLY A 666 26.41 -13.96 30.09
N ASP A 667 27.00 -13.06 30.88
CA ASP A 667 27.27 -13.22 32.31
C ASP A 667 26.03 -13.02 33.20
N ARG A 668 24.91 -12.58 32.64
CA ARG A 668 23.70 -12.25 33.40
C ARG A 668 22.89 -13.50 33.76
N ASP A 669 22.58 -13.60 35.05
CA ASP A 669 21.53 -14.48 35.56
C ASP A 669 20.15 -13.79 35.55
N GLY A 670 19.08 -14.60 35.54
CA GLY A 670 17.69 -14.13 35.56
C GLY A 670 17.20 -13.60 34.21
N TRP A 671 16.10 -12.84 34.23
CA TRP A 671 15.48 -12.27 33.04
C TRP A 671 15.80 -10.78 32.87
N LEU A 672 15.70 -10.28 31.64
CA LEU A 672 15.90 -8.87 31.31
C LEU A 672 14.93 -8.42 30.23
N ASP A 673 14.20 -7.33 30.47
CA ASP A 673 13.28 -6.74 29.49
C ASP A 673 13.97 -5.62 28.71
N VAL A 674 14.45 -5.94 27.52
CA VAL A 674 15.14 -4.96 26.67
C VAL A 674 14.28 -4.45 25.52
N ASP A 675 12.98 -4.77 25.54
CA ASP A 675 12.08 -4.48 24.42
C ASP A 675 11.96 -2.99 24.16
N GLY A 676 12.26 -2.58 22.93
CA GLY A 676 12.40 -1.17 22.55
C GLY A 676 13.67 -0.49 23.10
N TYR A 677 14.17 -0.86 24.27
CA TYR A 677 15.28 -0.17 24.95
C TYR A 677 16.67 -0.47 24.36
N LEU A 678 16.90 -1.67 23.81
CA LEU A 678 18.21 -2.02 23.23
C LEU A 678 18.59 -1.12 22.05
N PHE A 679 17.70 -0.99 21.07
CA PHE A 679 17.94 -0.18 19.87
C PHE A 679 17.86 1.33 20.15
N GLU A 680 17.07 1.73 21.15
CA GLU A 680 17.08 3.10 21.64
C GLU A 680 18.44 3.45 22.25
N ALA A 681 18.99 2.61 23.13
CA ALA A 681 20.35 2.79 23.67
C ALA A 681 21.46 2.72 22.59
N LEU A 682 21.26 1.97 21.51
CA LEU A 682 22.20 1.91 20.38
C LEU A 682 22.18 3.16 19.50
N THR A 683 21.13 3.96 19.55
CA THR A 683 20.98 5.15 18.70
C THR A 683 21.06 6.47 19.48
N HIS A 684 20.80 6.44 20.79
CA HIS A 684 20.90 7.62 21.65
C HIS A 684 22.34 7.88 22.11
N ASP A 685 22.61 9.16 22.40
CA ASP A 685 23.74 9.61 23.20
C ASP A 685 23.36 9.67 24.70
N GLU A 686 24.30 10.04 25.56
CA GLU A 686 24.08 10.09 27.00
C GLU A 686 22.97 11.06 27.42
N ALA A 687 22.83 12.18 26.72
CA ALA A 687 21.83 13.20 27.04
C ALA A 687 20.42 12.72 26.65
N ALA A 688 20.26 12.17 25.45
CA ALA A 688 19.01 11.59 24.97
C ALA A 688 18.61 10.39 25.83
N TRP A 689 19.57 9.54 26.23
CA TRP A 689 19.32 8.43 27.14
C TRP A 689 18.84 8.91 28.53
N ALA A 690 19.48 9.91 29.12
CA ALA A 690 19.07 10.49 30.40
C ALA A 690 17.66 11.09 30.36
N ALA A 691 17.30 11.74 29.26
CA ALA A 691 15.95 12.27 29.05
C ALA A 691 14.89 11.15 29.02
N GLU A 692 15.19 10.02 28.37
CA GLU A 692 14.28 8.87 28.34
C GLU A 692 14.16 8.19 29.71
N ILE A 693 15.22 8.14 30.52
CA ILE A 693 15.16 7.64 31.91
C ILE A 693 14.19 8.48 32.75
N ALA A 694 14.24 9.80 32.62
CA ALA A 694 13.35 10.70 33.36
C ALA A 694 11.87 10.49 32.98
N ARG A 695 11.61 10.16 31.71
CA ARG A 695 10.26 10.00 31.16
C ARG A 695 9.66 8.61 31.42
N ASP A 696 10.44 7.55 31.23
CA ASP A 696 9.93 6.18 31.09
C ASP A 696 10.13 5.36 32.37
N ALA A 697 9.02 4.96 33.01
CA ALA A 697 9.07 4.13 34.22
C ALA A 697 9.57 2.70 33.95
N GLY A 698 9.31 2.16 32.76
CA GLY A 698 9.80 0.84 32.35
C GLY A 698 11.32 0.84 32.17
N LEU A 699 11.87 1.92 31.63
CA LEU A 699 13.33 2.08 31.53
C LEU A 699 13.98 2.18 32.91
N ARG A 700 13.37 2.89 33.86
CA ARG A 700 13.86 2.93 35.25
C ARG A 700 13.85 1.53 35.90
N ALA A 701 12.78 0.76 35.70
CA ALA A 701 12.69 -0.62 36.18
C ALA A 701 13.72 -1.57 35.53
N LEU A 702 14.11 -1.31 34.26
CA LEU A 702 15.22 -2.02 33.62
C LEU A 702 16.56 -1.68 34.29
N LEU A 703 16.81 -0.40 34.60
CA LEU A 703 18.04 0.04 35.23
C LEU A 703 18.16 -0.40 36.71
N GLU A 704 17.05 -0.61 37.41
CA GLU A 704 17.08 -1.26 38.73
C GLU A 704 17.60 -2.70 38.64
N GLN A 705 17.30 -3.41 37.55
CA GLN A 705 17.75 -4.80 37.32
C GLN A 705 19.15 -4.88 36.70
N CYS A 706 19.53 -3.88 35.90
CA CYS A 706 20.82 -3.79 35.21
C CYS A 706 21.31 -2.33 35.19
N PRO A 707 21.90 -1.82 36.29
CA PRO A 707 22.33 -0.42 36.39
C PRO A 707 23.35 -0.01 35.32
N ASP A 708 24.16 -0.95 34.85
CA ASP A 708 25.17 -0.76 33.81
C ASP A 708 24.67 -1.07 32.38
N PHE A 709 23.35 -1.16 32.16
CA PHE A 709 22.75 -1.52 30.86
C PHE A 709 23.27 -0.65 29.70
N TYR A 710 23.22 0.68 29.84
CA TYR A 710 23.69 1.59 28.78
C TYR A 710 25.18 1.42 28.50
N ALA A 711 26.00 1.21 29.54
CA ALA A 711 27.43 0.94 29.39
C ALA A 711 27.72 -0.43 28.73
N ARG A 712 26.86 -1.45 28.94
CA ARG A 712 26.91 -2.72 28.21
C ARG A 712 26.58 -2.52 26.73
N VAL A 713 25.52 -1.78 26.42
CA VAL A 713 25.14 -1.48 25.02
C VAL A 713 26.20 -0.64 24.30
N ALA A 714 26.81 0.34 24.98
CA ALA A 714 27.92 1.13 24.44
C ALA A 714 29.14 0.26 24.10
N ARG A 715 29.46 -0.76 24.92
CA ARG A 715 30.50 -1.75 24.61
C ARG A 715 30.17 -2.57 23.37
N VAL A 716 28.91 -2.98 23.21
CA VAL A 716 28.44 -3.67 21.99
C VAL A 716 28.65 -2.81 20.75
N ARG A 717 28.25 -1.53 20.82
CA ARG A 717 28.47 -0.56 19.73
C ARG A 717 29.95 -0.45 19.37
N ALA A 718 30.81 -0.20 20.36
CA ALA A 718 32.25 -0.05 20.15
C ALA A 718 32.89 -1.31 19.55
N GLN A 719 32.49 -2.50 20.00
CA GLN A 719 33.00 -3.77 19.47
C GLN A 719 32.61 -3.98 17.99
N LEU A 720 31.37 -3.66 17.62
CA LEU A 720 30.90 -3.73 16.23
C LEU A 720 31.64 -2.74 15.33
N GLU A 721 31.79 -1.50 15.78
CA GLU A 721 32.51 -0.46 15.06
C GLU A 721 33.98 -0.81 14.85
N GLN A 722 34.63 -1.37 15.89
CA GLN A 722 36.00 -1.86 15.80
C GLN A 722 36.12 -3.06 14.84
N HIS A 723 35.17 -4.00 14.89
CA HIS A 723 35.18 -5.19 14.03
C HIS A 723 35.03 -4.82 12.54
N ARG A 724 34.16 -3.86 12.23
CA ARG A 724 33.94 -3.40 10.85
C ARG A 724 34.99 -2.37 10.38
N GLY A 725 35.53 -1.57 11.30
CA GLY A 725 36.29 -0.36 10.95
C GLY A 725 35.42 0.78 10.41
N ALA A 726 34.13 0.79 10.74
CA ALA A 726 33.18 1.85 10.34
C ALA A 726 32.03 1.98 11.37
N PRO A 727 31.35 3.15 11.46
CA PRO A 727 30.27 3.41 12.42
C PRO A 727 29.14 2.38 12.35
N LEU A 728 28.48 2.10 13.49
CA LEU A 728 27.37 1.15 13.62
C LEU A 728 26.38 1.27 12.45
N ALA A 729 26.09 0.17 11.77
CA ALA A 729 25.19 0.17 10.62
C ALA A 729 23.93 -0.64 10.93
N ILE A 730 22.80 0.06 11.10
CA ILE A 730 21.48 -0.55 11.25
C ILE A 730 20.63 -0.14 10.04
N ALA A 731 20.25 -1.10 9.21
CA ALA A 731 19.37 -0.85 8.07
C ALA A 731 17.89 -0.84 8.50
N VAL A 732 17.08 -0.03 7.82
CA VAL A 732 15.62 -0.03 7.99
C VAL A 732 14.95 -0.40 6.67
N ILE A 733 14.34 -1.59 6.65
CA ILE A 733 13.55 -2.08 5.53
C ILE A 733 12.11 -1.57 5.69
N ASP A 734 11.62 -0.87 4.67
CA ASP A 734 10.25 -0.35 4.59
C ASP A 734 9.35 -1.40 3.91
N PHE A 735 8.35 -1.93 4.62
CA PHE A 735 7.39 -2.92 4.10
C PHE A 735 6.29 -2.28 3.24
N GLY A 736 6.19 -0.95 3.25
CA GLY A 736 5.21 -0.18 2.51
C GLY A 736 3.96 0.19 3.31
N ALA A 737 3.19 1.13 2.77
CA ALA A 737 1.98 1.65 3.41
C ALA A 737 0.83 0.65 3.45
N ASP A 738 0.89 -0.36 2.58
CA ASP A 738 -0.18 -1.33 2.36
C ASP A 738 0.16 -2.71 2.90
N THR A 739 1.11 -2.80 3.82
CA THR A 739 1.53 -4.06 4.43
C THR A 739 0.34 -4.80 5.04
N TYR A 740 0.33 -6.13 4.94
CA TYR A 740 -0.58 -6.94 5.75
C TYR A 740 0.06 -7.20 7.10
N TRP A 741 -0.67 -6.90 8.18
CA TRP A 741 -0.22 -7.11 9.55
C TRP A 741 -1.35 -7.78 10.34
N GLY A 742 -1.25 -9.10 10.51
CA GLY A 742 -2.17 -9.89 11.33
C GLY A 742 -1.78 -9.81 12.80
N ASP A 743 -1.97 -8.66 13.43
CA ASP A 743 -1.60 -8.45 14.83
C ASP A 743 -2.53 -9.25 15.78
N MET A 744 -1.99 -10.25 16.50
CA MET A 744 -2.70 -10.99 17.57
C MET A 744 -2.29 -10.51 18.96
N GLY A 745 -1.69 -9.32 19.06
CA GLY A 745 -1.17 -8.61 20.22
C GLY A 745 -2.13 -8.48 21.41
N GLN A 746 -3.38 -8.17 21.09
CA GLN A 746 -4.44 -7.74 22.01
C GLN A 746 -5.78 -8.33 21.56
N LEU A 747 -6.77 -8.36 22.46
CA LEU A 747 -8.09 -8.94 22.17
C LEU A 747 -8.79 -8.28 20.97
N SER A 748 -8.81 -6.94 20.91
CA SER A 748 -9.41 -6.19 19.80
C SER A 748 -8.74 -6.52 18.46
N ARG A 749 -7.40 -6.56 18.44
CA ARG A 749 -6.62 -6.91 17.24
C ARG A 749 -6.83 -8.36 16.81
N ALA A 750 -6.91 -9.29 17.76
CA ALA A 750 -7.21 -10.69 17.50
C ALA A 750 -8.60 -10.88 16.86
N ARG A 751 -9.57 -10.05 17.26
CA ARG A 751 -10.86 -9.98 16.60
C ARG A 751 -10.76 -9.50 15.16
N ASP A 752 -10.11 -8.36 14.96
CA ASP A 752 -9.99 -7.73 13.64
C ASP A 752 -9.34 -8.66 12.61
N ALA A 753 -8.33 -9.43 13.05
CA ALA A 753 -7.63 -10.40 12.22
C ALA A 753 -8.51 -11.53 11.65
N HIS A 754 -9.69 -11.75 12.24
CA HIS A 754 -10.69 -12.68 11.73
C HIS A 754 -11.87 -11.97 11.07
N ALA A 755 -12.38 -10.90 11.68
CA ALA A 755 -13.53 -10.14 11.20
C ALA A 755 -13.30 -9.60 9.77
N VAL A 756 -12.05 -9.33 9.42
CA VAL A 756 -11.63 -8.88 8.08
C VAL A 756 -12.18 -9.76 6.94
N LEU A 757 -12.34 -11.07 7.14
CA LEU A 757 -12.83 -12.01 6.12
C LEU A 757 -14.20 -11.62 5.51
N ALA A 758 -15.07 -11.00 6.30
CA ALA A 758 -16.41 -10.61 5.88
C ALA A 758 -16.48 -9.21 5.22
N ARG A 759 -15.35 -8.49 5.13
CA ARG A 759 -15.31 -7.17 4.49
C ARG A 759 -15.40 -7.28 2.97
N ALA A 760 -16.05 -6.30 2.34
CA ALA A 760 -16.23 -6.20 0.89
C ALA A 760 -15.17 -5.29 0.22
N ASP A 761 -14.03 -5.07 0.88
CA ASP A 761 -12.92 -4.24 0.40
C ASP A 761 -11.65 -5.07 0.12
N ASP A 762 -10.58 -4.41 -0.32
CA ASP A 762 -9.27 -5.02 -0.60
C ASP A 762 -8.69 -5.79 0.59
N ASP A 763 -8.95 -5.35 1.83
CA ASP A 763 -8.51 -6.06 3.04
C ASP A 763 -9.23 -7.39 3.19
N GLY A 764 -10.55 -7.40 3.01
CA GLY A 764 -11.35 -8.63 3.06
C GLY A 764 -11.03 -9.57 1.92
N GLU A 765 -10.81 -9.06 0.71
CA GLU A 765 -10.41 -9.87 -0.44
C GLU A 765 -9.04 -10.51 -0.24
N PHE A 766 -8.07 -9.75 0.26
CA PHE A 766 -6.76 -10.32 0.57
C PHE A 766 -6.81 -11.33 1.71
N ALA A 767 -7.61 -11.09 2.76
CA ALA A 767 -7.81 -12.05 3.84
C ALA A 767 -8.40 -13.37 3.33
N ARG A 768 -9.32 -13.34 2.36
CA ARG A 768 -9.85 -14.54 1.72
C ARG A 768 -8.78 -15.28 0.89
N ARG A 769 -7.89 -14.57 0.20
CA ARG A 769 -6.73 -15.17 -0.50
C ARG A 769 -5.73 -15.84 0.45
N LEU A 770 -5.49 -15.23 1.61
CA LEU A 770 -4.69 -15.81 2.69
C LEU A 770 -5.34 -17.06 3.28
N ALA A 771 -6.67 -17.05 3.42
CA ALA A 771 -7.45 -18.18 3.86
C ALA A 771 -7.65 -19.27 2.79
N CYS A 772 -7.24 -19.01 1.53
CA CYS A 772 -7.49 -19.86 0.36
C CYS A 772 -8.99 -20.15 0.15
N ILE A 773 -9.82 -19.09 0.21
CA ILE A 773 -11.28 -19.15 -0.01
C ILE A 773 -11.76 -18.05 -0.98
N ASP A 774 -10.84 -17.45 -1.72
CA ASP A 774 -11.09 -16.37 -2.68
C ASP A 774 -11.85 -16.84 -3.93
N ASP A 775 -11.78 -18.13 -4.26
CA ASP A 775 -12.55 -18.77 -5.33
C ASP A 775 -13.99 -19.14 -4.93
N VAL A 776 -14.33 -19.01 -3.64
CA VAL A 776 -15.65 -19.36 -3.12
C VAL A 776 -16.69 -18.33 -3.56
N VAL A 777 -17.55 -18.75 -4.49
CA VAL A 777 -18.66 -17.94 -5.00
C VAL A 777 -19.70 -17.71 -3.89
N PRO A 778 -20.08 -16.45 -3.60
CA PRO A 778 -21.13 -16.17 -2.62
C PRO A 778 -22.50 -16.73 -3.05
N ASP A 779 -23.31 -17.12 -2.07
CA ASP A 779 -24.72 -17.45 -2.30
C ASP A 779 -25.55 -16.20 -2.68
N ARG A 780 -26.85 -16.41 -2.94
CA ARG A 780 -27.79 -15.32 -3.29
C ARG A 780 -27.95 -14.23 -2.23
N PHE A 781 -27.46 -14.44 -1.01
CA PHE A 781 -27.50 -13.52 0.11
C PHE A 781 -26.10 -12.96 0.45
N GLY A 782 -25.09 -13.22 -0.38
CA GLY A 782 -23.72 -12.74 -0.20
C GLY A 782 -22.86 -13.60 0.74
N ASN A 783 -23.35 -14.75 1.21
CA ASN A 783 -22.60 -15.60 2.12
C ASN A 783 -21.58 -16.48 1.39
N ARG A 784 -20.38 -16.64 1.94
CA ARG A 784 -19.37 -17.60 1.50
C ARG A 784 -19.37 -18.78 2.46
N VAL A 785 -19.72 -19.96 1.95
CA VAL A 785 -19.87 -21.19 2.73
C VAL A 785 -18.78 -22.16 2.30
N VAL A 786 -17.91 -22.53 3.24
CA VAL A 786 -16.65 -23.26 3.00
C VAL A 786 -16.61 -24.54 3.83
N GLY A 787 -16.07 -25.61 3.25
CA GLY A 787 -15.84 -26.87 3.94
C GLY A 787 -17.13 -27.58 4.35
N ASP A 788 -17.09 -28.33 5.46
CA ASP A 788 -18.27 -29.03 6.01
C ASP A 788 -19.14 -28.03 6.78
N SER A 789 -19.84 -27.18 6.02
CA SER A 789 -20.71 -26.12 6.55
C SER A 789 -22.17 -26.27 6.13
N TRP A 790 -23.07 -25.85 7.03
CA TRP A 790 -24.51 -25.82 6.79
C TRP A 790 -25.12 -24.55 7.35
N ILE A 791 -25.90 -23.83 6.52
CA ILE A 791 -26.68 -22.66 6.91
C ILE A 791 -28.12 -22.75 6.38
N PRO A 792 -29.09 -22.07 7.00
CA PRO A 792 -30.45 -22.02 6.48
C PRO A 792 -30.52 -21.21 5.19
N GLY A 793 -31.26 -21.70 4.20
CA GLY A 793 -31.46 -21.02 2.92
C GLY A 793 -32.52 -19.90 2.94
N ASP A 794 -32.94 -19.44 4.11
CA ASP A 794 -34.04 -18.49 4.32
C ASP A 794 -33.60 -17.01 4.32
N GLY A 795 -32.28 -16.74 4.26
CA GLY A 795 -31.72 -15.39 4.25
C GLY A 795 -31.52 -14.77 5.63
N SER A 796 -31.54 -15.59 6.68
CA SER A 796 -31.17 -15.22 8.05
C SER A 796 -29.70 -14.83 8.20
N LEU A 797 -28.82 -15.26 7.29
CA LEU A 797 -27.43 -14.82 7.21
C LEU A 797 -27.21 -14.07 5.90
N ARG A 798 -26.45 -12.99 5.94
CA ARG A 798 -26.12 -12.15 4.78
C ARG A 798 -24.67 -11.70 4.84
N ASP A 799 -24.03 -11.61 3.69
CA ASP A 799 -22.67 -11.08 3.53
C ASP A 799 -21.64 -11.71 4.51
N SER A 800 -21.85 -12.97 4.92
CA SER A 800 -21.10 -13.64 6.00
C SER A 800 -20.13 -14.71 5.48
N VAL A 801 -19.12 -15.07 6.26
CA VAL A 801 -18.15 -16.14 5.95
C VAL A 801 -18.29 -17.28 6.95
N ILE A 802 -18.61 -18.47 6.46
CA ILE A 802 -18.92 -19.65 7.27
C ILE A 802 -17.97 -20.78 6.86
N ILE A 803 -17.15 -21.24 7.79
CA ILE A 803 -16.08 -22.21 7.57
C ILE A 803 -16.27 -23.38 8.53
N ASP A 804 -16.36 -24.59 7.99
CA ASP A 804 -16.52 -25.85 8.74
C ASP A 804 -17.54 -25.75 9.89
N SER A 805 -18.70 -25.14 9.65
CA SER A 805 -19.66 -24.75 10.69
C SER A 805 -21.13 -25.04 10.36
N TRP A 806 -21.90 -25.50 11.34
CA TRP A 806 -23.33 -25.80 11.21
C TRP A 806 -24.17 -24.80 12.02
N ILE A 807 -25.10 -24.09 11.38
CA ILE A 807 -25.94 -23.06 12.01
C ILE A 807 -27.43 -23.40 11.83
N ALA A 808 -28.10 -23.83 12.90
CA ALA A 808 -29.50 -24.22 12.93
C ALA A 808 -30.40 -23.15 13.57
N ARG A 809 -31.62 -22.96 13.04
CA ARG A 809 -32.69 -22.13 13.63
C ARG A 809 -32.26 -20.72 14.12
N PRO A 810 -31.64 -19.88 13.28
CA PRO A 810 -31.38 -18.48 13.64
C PRO A 810 -32.70 -17.74 13.90
N ARG A 811 -32.71 -16.90 14.94
CA ARG A 811 -33.90 -16.16 15.38
C ARG A 811 -33.98 -14.74 14.81
N SER A 812 -32.94 -14.25 14.15
CA SER A 812 -32.98 -12.99 13.39
C SER A 812 -31.97 -12.95 12.24
N THR A 813 -31.86 -11.79 11.57
CA THR A 813 -30.91 -11.57 10.48
C THR A 813 -29.55 -11.11 10.99
N THR A 814 -28.51 -11.88 10.65
CA THR A 814 -27.10 -11.58 10.89
C THR A 814 -26.43 -11.08 9.61
N ARG A 815 -25.59 -10.04 9.72
CA ARG A 815 -24.78 -9.51 8.61
C ARG A 815 -23.30 -9.55 8.94
N ARG A 816 -22.46 -9.82 7.93
CA ARG A 816 -20.99 -9.73 8.02
C ARG A 816 -20.37 -10.54 9.17
N ALA A 817 -20.94 -11.68 9.50
CA ALA A 817 -20.39 -12.57 10.51
C ALA A 817 -19.28 -13.46 9.94
N VAL A 818 -18.33 -13.84 10.80
CA VAL A 818 -17.29 -14.84 10.50
C VAL A 818 -17.43 -16.00 11.49
N VAL A 819 -17.86 -17.16 11.03
CA VAL A 819 -18.10 -18.34 11.88
C VAL A 819 -17.19 -19.47 11.45
N ILE A 820 -16.32 -19.93 12.35
CA ILE A 820 -15.31 -20.95 12.05
C ILE A 820 -15.39 -22.07 13.08
N ASP A 821 -15.31 -23.32 12.61
CA ASP A 821 -15.25 -24.53 13.45
C ASP A 821 -16.34 -24.61 14.54
N SER A 822 -17.58 -24.22 14.22
CA SER A 822 -18.65 -24.02 15.20
C SER A 822 -19.95 -24.79 14.91
N GLU A 823 -20.68 -25.17 15.95
CA GLU A 823 -22.04 -25.74 15.85
C GLU A 823 -23.06 -24.96 16.67
N LEU A 824 -24.04 -24.34 16.03
CA LEU A 824 -24.97 -23.42 16.69
C LEU A 824 -26.44 -23.74 16.40
N GLY A 825 -27.33 -23.52 17.36
CA GLY A 825 -28.75 -23.22 17.10
C GLY A 825 -29.68 -23.44 18.30
N GLU A 826 -30.60 -22.58 18.75
CA GLU A 826 -31.19 -21.34 18.23
C GLU A 826 -30.39 -20.06 18.59
N THR A 827 -29.95 -19.29 17.60
CA THR A 827 -28.94 -18.21 17.74
C THR A 827 -29.46 -16.85 17.25
N GLN A 828 -28.91 -15.73 17.70
CA GLN A 828 -29.04 -14.42 17.07
C GLN A 828 -27.68 -13.67 17.17
N LEU A 829 -27.14 -13.19 16.05
CA LEU A 829 -25.84 -12.51 15.96
C LEU A 829 -26.00 -11.20 15.18
N GLY A 830 -25.55 -10.08 15.73
CA GLY A 830 -25.59 -8.74 15.13
C GLY A 830 -24.21 -8.26 14.65
N ASP A 831 -24.10 -6.99 14.26
CA ASP A 831 -23.04 -6.49 13.40
C ASP A 831 -21.64 -6.63 14.04
N GLY A 832 -20.77 -7.42 13.38
CA GLY A 832 -19.36 -7.60 13.71
C GLY A 832 -18.98 -8.93 14.37
N ALA A 833 -19.84 -9.95 14.37
CA ALA A 833 -19.59 -11.20 15.10
C ALA A 833 -18.51 -12.11 14.47
N VAL A 834 -17.50 -12.51 15.23
CA VAL A 834 -16.57 -13.62 14.89
C VAL A 834 -16.67 -14.73 15.94
N VAL A 835 -16.83 -16.00 15.58
CA VAL A 835 -16.98 -17.08 16.58
C VAL A 835 -16.14 -18.29 16.22
N LEU A 836 -15.33 -18.79 17.17
CA LEU A 836 -14.29 -19.81 16.96
C LEU A 836 -14.37 -20.94 18.02
N ASP A 837 -14.34 -22.20 17.58
CA ASP A 837 -14.29 -23.45 18.36
C ASP A 837 -15.42 -23.67 19.40
N THR A 838 -16.69 -23.45 19.04
CA THR A 838 -17.84 -23.46 19.97
C THR A 838 -18.90 -24.54 19.63
N SER A 839 -19.75 -24.99 20.56
CA SER A 839 -20.99 -25.76 20.28
C SER A 839 -22.15 -25.37 21.24
N VAL A 840 -23.31 -24.89 20.77
CA VAL A 840 -24.37 -24.21 21.60
C VAL A 840 -25.81 -24.36 21.03
N TRP A 841 -26.84 -24.36 21.90
CA TRP A 841 -28.29 -24.23 21.61
C TRP A 841 -28.98 -23.31 22.65
N ALA A 842 -28.50 -22.10 22.91
CA ALA A 842 -28.92 -20.91 22.18
C ALA A 842 -27.98 -19.73 22.53
N LEU A 843 -27.70 -18.81 21.59
CA LEU A 843 -26.74 -17.70 21.73
C LEU A 843 -27.41 -16.40 21.24
N ASP A 844 -27.25 -15.27 21.91
CA ASP A 844 -27.60 -13.95 21.34
C ASP A 844 -26.44 -12.96 21.56
N ALA A 845 -25.83 -12.42 20.50
CA ALA A 845 -24.69 -11.48 20.58
C ALA A 845 -24.84 -10.30 19.61
N ASP A 846 -24.45 -9.10 20.04
CA ASP A 846 -24.52 -7.86 19.26
C ASP A 846 -23.42 -6.85 19.70
N ALA A 847 -23.19 -5.82 18.87
CA ALA A 847 -22.09 -4.86 18.80
C ALA A 847 -20.67 -5.37 19.16
N ASP A 848 -19.94 -5.77 18.10
CA ASP A 848 -18.53 -6.20 18.05
C ASP A 848 -18.13 -7.50 18.77
N ALA A 849 -19.01 -8.50 18.82
CA ALA A 849 -18.72 -9.77 19.50
C ALA A 849 -17.59 -10.61 18.83
N PHE A 850 -16.67 -11.18 19.65
CA PHE A 850 -15.70 -12.24 19.26
C PHE A 850 -15.69 -13.34 20.33
N VAL A 851 -16.13 -14.58 20.05
CA VAL A 851 -16.32 -15.64 21.08
C VAL A 851 -15.50 -16.89 20.76
N PHE A 852 -14.61 -17.32 21.66
CA PHE A 852 -13.68 -18.45 21.47
C PHE A 852 -13.38 -19.10 22.81
N ALA A 853 -13.62 -20.36 23.19
CA ALA A 853 -14.14 -21.57 22.54
C ALA A 853 -15.16 -22.21 23.51
N ALA A 854 -16.47 -22.11 23.25
CA ALA A 854 -17.50 -22.30 24.28
C ALA A 854 -18.36 -23.57 24.13
N LEU A 855 -18.48 -24.30 25.25
CA LEU A 855 -19.31 -25.49 25.47
C LEU A 855 -20.29 -25.19 26.62
N ALA A 856 -21.42 -24.54 26.33
CA ALA A 856 -22.38 -24.12 27.37
C ALA A 856 -23.85 -24.18 26.90
N PRO A 857 -24.82 -24.56 27.76
CA PRO A 857 -26.24 -24.33 27.50
C PRO A 857 -26.59 -22.84 27.69
N ALA A 858 -27.18 -22.18 26.68
CA ALA A 858 -27.72 -20.81 26.73
C ALA A 858 -26.68 -19.71 27.12
N LEU A 859 -25.91 -19.23 26.15
CA LEU A 859 -24.84 -18.24 26.35
C LEU A 859 -25.32 -16.83 25.96
N GLN A 860 -25.12 -15.84 26.84
CA GLN A 860 -25.27 -14.41 26.54
C GLN A 860 -23.91 -13.72 26.67
N VAL A 861 -23.48 -13.04 25.62
CA VAL A 861 -22.21 -12.30 25.59
C VAL A 861 -22.52 -10.82 25.54
N ALA A 862 -22.00 -10.06 26.49
CA ALA A 862 -22.15 -8.62 26.52
C ALA A 862 -21.43 -7.96 25.33
N ALA A 863 -21.92 -6.80 24.90
CA ALA A 863 -21.28 -6.03 23.83
C ALA A 863 -19.80 -5.76 24.14
N HIS A 864 -18.96 -5.81 23.10
CA HIS A 864 -17.50 -5.65 23.19
C HIS A 864 -16.75 -6.65 24.07
N HIS A 865 -17.39 -7.72 24.56
CA HIS A 865 -16.72 -8.73 25.38
C HIS A 865 -16.23 -9.92 24.56
N VAL A 866 -15.08 -10.45 24.97
CA VAL A 866 -14.63 -11.79 24.59
C VAL A 866 -15.09 -12.80 25.64
N HIS A 867 -15.39 -14.03 25.22
CA HIS A 867 -15.80 -15.11 26.11
C HIS A 867 -15.16 -16.46 25.74
N THR A 868 -14.71 -17.23 26.74
CA THR A 868 -14.13 -18.58 26.62
C THR A 868 -14.56 -19.51 27.76
N THR A 869 -14.37 -20.82 27.60
CA THR A 869 -14.54 -21.82 28.66
C THR A 869 -13.23 -22.54 28.95
N MET A 870 -12.96 -22.86 30.22
CA MET A 870 -11.74 -23.56 30.64
C MET A 870 -12.07 -24.66 31.65
N PRO A 871 -11.28 -25.75 31.72
CA PRO A 871 -11.45 -26.77 32.76
C PRO A 871 -11.24 -26.17 34.16
N VAL A 872 -12.05 -26.58 35.13
CA VAL A 872 -11.86 -26.19 36.54
C VAL A 872 -10.53 -26.73 37.09
N ASP A 873 -10.20 -27.98 36.78
CA ASP A 873 -8.88 -28.57 37.07
C ASP A 873 -8.30 -29.22 35.80
N PRO A 874 -7.23 -28.65 35.19
CA PRO A 874 -6.62 -29.20 33.99
C PRO A 874 -5.93 -30.56 34.21
N ARG A 875 -5.72 -30.99 35.47
CA ARG A 875 -5.10 -32.29 35.80
C ARG A 875 -6.09 -33.44 35.71
N ASP A 876 -7.39 -33.20 35.85
CA ASP A 876 -8.44 -34.22 35.79
C ASP A 876 -9.45 -34.01 34.65
N ALA A 877 -9.08 -34.48 33.46
CA ALA A 877 -9.96 -34.48 32.29
C ALA A 877 -10.98 -35.65 32.26
N SER A 878 -11.04 -36.51 33.30
CA SER A 878 -12.03 -37.61 33.34
C SER A 878 -13.42 -37.15 33.82
N ALA A 879 -13.49 -36.07 34.60
CA ALA A 879 -14.72 -35.42 35.04
C ALA A 879 -15.07 -34.13 34.29
N LEU A 880 -14.14 -33.59 33.50
CA LEU A 880 -14.20 -32.38 32.64
C LEU A 880 -15.30 -31.36 33.00
N THR A 881 -15.21 -30.77 34.19
CA THR A 881 -16.05 -29.64 34.59
C THR A 881 -15.49 -28.35 34.01
N LEU A 882 -16.34 -27.53 33.36
CA LEU A 882 -15.94 -26.27 32.72
C LEU A 882 -16.43 -25.05 33.50
N GLU A 883 -15.63 -23.99 33.50
CA GLU A 883 -15.96 -22.66 34.02
C GLU A 883 -15.87 -21.59 32.92
N GLN A 884 -16.62 -20.50 33.11
CA GLN A 884 -16.77 -19.42 32.12
C GLN A 884 -15.82 -18.26 32.42
N TRP A 885 -15.29 -17.64 31.36
CA TRP A 885 -14.35 -16.54 31.45
C TRP A 885 -14.64 -15.47 30.40
N CYS A 886 -14.63 -14.19 30.80
CA CYS A 886 -14.88 -13.07 29.89
C CYS A 886 -14.09 -11.82 30.24
N PHE A 887 -13.99 -10.90 29.28
CA PHE A 887 -13.37 -9.59 29.46
C PHE A 887 -13.82 -8.56 28.41
N ASP A 888 -13.82 -7.27 28.74
CA ASP A 888 -14.11 -6.17 27.81
C ASP A 888 -12.89 -5.91 26.91
N MET A 889 -13.05 -6.08 25.59
CA MET A 889 -11.95 -5.94 24.62
C MET A 889 -11.45 -4.51 24.44
N ARG A 890 -12.16 -3.52 25.00
CA ARG A 890 -11.76 -2.09 24.98
C ARG A 890 -10.78 -1.75 26.10
N GLU A 891 -10.63 -2.63 27.08
CA GLU A 891 -9.72 -2.48 28.21
C GLU A 891 -8.47 -3.35 28.04
N ASP A 892 -7.41 -3.07 28.81
CA ASP A 892 -6.21 -3.91 28.83
C ASP A 892 -6.32 -4.96 29.95
N PRO A 893 -6.54 -6.26 29.64
CA PRO A 893 -6.56 -7.31 30.66
C PRO A 893 -5.18 -7.55 31.28
N GLY A 894 -4.12 -7.02 30.67
CA GLY A 894 -2.75 -7.13 31.15
C GLY A 894 -2.33 -6.08 32.16
N SER A 895 -3.18 -5.10 32.48
CA SER A 895 -2.89 -4.12 33.53
C SER A 895 -2.74 -4.82 34.90
N PRO A 896 -1.89 -4.32 35.82
CA PRO A 896 -1.70 -4.97 37.12
C PRO A 896 -2.99 -5.11 37.93
N GLU A 897 -3.90 -4.15 37.81
CA GLU A 897 -5.23 -4.14 38.43
C GLU A 897 -6.13 -5.27 37.92
N HIS A 898 -6.10 -5.58 36.62
CA HIS A 898 -6.93 -6.62 36.01
C HIS A 898 -6.28 -8.01 36.04
N TYR A 899 -4.96 -8.10 35.80
CA TYR A 899 -4.29 -9.39 35.63
C TYR A 899 -4.08 -10.15 36.95
N ARG A 900 -3.75 -9.41 38.03
CA ARG A 900 -3.43 -9.98 39.34
C ARG A 900 -4.61 -10.03 40.30
N SER A 901 -5.68 -9.31 39.98
CA SER A 901 -6.90 -9.28 40.80
C SER A 901 -8.01 -10.05 40.08
N ARG A 902 -9.00 -10.51 40.85
CA ARG A 902 -10.20 -11.13 40.29
C ARG A 902 -11.09 -10.05 39.67
N VAL A 903 -11.44 -10.21 38.39
CA VAL A 903 -12.40 -9.35 37.67
C VAL A 903 -13.73 -10.12 37.55
N PRO A 904 -14.81 -9.73 38.28
CA PRO A 904 -16.10 -10.39 38.14
C PRO A 904 -16.63 -10.33 36.70
N PRO A 905 -17.30 -11.39 36.19
CA PRO A 905 -17.74 -12.60 36.87
C PRO A 905 -16.71 -13.73 36.96
N ASN A 906 -15.45 -13.52 36.53
CA ASN A 906 -14.46 -14.59 36.44
C ASN A 906 -14.22 -15.27 37.81
N PRO A 907 -14.00 -16.60 37.85
CA PRO A 907 -13.82 -17.34 39.11
C PRO A 907 -12.59 -16.92 39.91
N ALA A 908 -11.49 -16.57 39.23
CA ALA A 908 -10.20 -16.21 39.82
C ALA A 908 -9.51 -15.10 39.00
N SER A 909 -8.31 -14.68 39.41
CA SER A 909 -7.48 -13.80 38.58
C SER A 909 -6.91 -14.53 37.36
N PHE A 910 -6.56 -13.78 36.31
CA PHE A 910 -5.88 -14.34 35.13
C PHE A 910 -4.51 -14.93 35.46
N ALA A 911 -3.79 -14.35 36.43
CA ALA A 911 -2.51 -14.86 36.90
C ALA A 911 -2.63 -16.24 37.58
N GLU A 912 -3.63 -16.41 38.47
CA GLU A 912 -3.90 -17.69 39.13
C GLU A 912 -4.31 -18.75 38.10
N LYS A 913 -5.21 -18.40 37.18
CA LYS A 913 -5.64 -19.32 36.14
C LYS A 913 -4.52 -19.69 35.18
N PHE A 914 -3.64 -18.74 34.84
CA PHE A 914 -2.43 -19.01 34.06
C PHE A 914 -1.53 -20.02 34.77
N ALA A 915 -1.25 -19.82 36.06
CA ALA A 915 -0.43 -20.76 36.83
C ALA A 915 -1.06 -22.16 36.88
N GLN A 916 -2.38 -22.25 36.98
CA GLN A 916 -3.12 -23.51 36.97
C GLN A 916 -3.03 -24.23 35.61
N MET A 917 -3.33 -23.54 34.51
CA MET A 917 -3.30 -24.10 33.15
C MET A 917 -1.90 -24.49 32.69
N ARG A 918 -0.87 -23.93 33.32
CA ARG A 918 0.55 -24.25 33.09
C ARG A 918 1.05 -25.49 33.83
N GLN A 919 0.25 -26.10 34.70
CA GLN A 919 0.65 -27.33 35.40
C GLN A 919 0.79 -28.48 34.40
N ARG A 920 2.04 -28.82 34.05
CA ARG A 920 2.40 -29.84 33.04
C ARG A 920 2.23 -31.30 33.50
N GLU A 921 1.49 -31.55 34.58
CA GLU A 921 1.18 -32.91 35.05
C GLU A 921 0.30 -33.68 34.05
N ARG A 922 -0.39 -32.97 33.16
CA ARG A 922 -1.17 -33.56 32.07
C ARG A 922 -0.84 -32.87 30.74
N ASP A 923 -0.79 -33.66 29.68
CA ASP A 923 -0.56 -33.22 28.31
C ASP A 923 -1.74 -32.36 27.79
N PRO A 924 -1.50 -31.13 27.27
CA PRO A 924 -2.52 -30.30 26.63
C PRO A 924 -3.37 -31.03 25.60
N GLU A 925 -2.80 -31.94 24.81
CA GLU A 925 -3.56 -32.68 23.78
C GLU A 925 -4.59 -33.64 24.40
N ALA A 926 -4.34 -34.14 25.61
CA ALA A 926 -5.32 -34.93 26.34
C ALA A 926 -6.52 -34.07 26.80
N ILE A 927 -6.28 -32.80 27.16
CA ILE A 927 -7.34 -31.85 27.53
C ILE A 927 -8.19 -31.52 26.31
N GLU A 928 -7.57 -31.23 25.15
CA GLU A 928 -8.31 -30.94 23.92
C GLU A 928 -9.15 -32.14 23.46
N ARG A 929 -8.62 -33.37 23.56
CA ARG A 929 -9.40 -34.60 23.25
C ARG A 929 -10.63 -34.76 24.15
N ALA A 930 -10.50 -34.46 25.44
CA ALA A 930 -11.64 -34.51 26.37
C ALA A 930 -12.70 -33.46 26.03
N LEU A 931 -12.28 -32.22 25.72
CA LEU A 931 -13.17 -31.14 25.28
C LEU A 931 -13.92 -31.50 23.98
N LEU A 932 -13.25 -32.13 23.02
CA LEU A 932 -13.88 -32.64 21.80
C LEU A 932 -14.94 -33.71 22.11
N GLY A 933 -14.64 -34.64 23.02
CA GLY A 933 -15.61 -35.65 23.47
C GLY A 933 -16.88 -35.05 24.07
N ALA A 934 -16.74 -33.98 24.85
CA ALA A 934 -17.85 -33.27 25.48
C ALA A 934 -18.79 -32.55 24.48
N ARG A 935 -18.35 -32.32 23.24
CA ARG A 935 -19.19 -31.74 22.17
C ARG A 935 -20.22 -32.72 21.61
N ARG A 936 -19.98 -34.03 21.72
CA ARG A 936 -20.78 -35.07 21.05
C ARG A 936 -22.30 -34.95 21.27
N PRO A 937 -22.83 -34.76 22.49
CA PRO A 937 -24.28 -34.62 22.68
C PRO A 937 -24.86 -33.40 21.97
N TRP A 938 -24.12 -32.29 21.93
CA TRP A 938 -24.51 -31.06 21.23
C TRP A 938 -24.54 -31.24 19.72
N LEU A 939 -23.53 -31.90 19.17
CA LEU A 939 -23.44 -32.23 17.76
C LEU A 939 -24.60 -33.11 17.29
N GLN A 940 -24.91 -34.18 18.03
CA GLN A 940 -26.05 -35.06 17.71
C GLN A 940 -27.37 -34.28 17.70
N ARG A 941 -27.51 -33.36 18.64
CA ARG A 941 -28.69 -32.53 18.83
C ARG A 941 -28.87 -31.51 17.70
N ILE A 942 -27.78 -30.88 17.23
CA ILE A 942 -27.77 -29.95 16.09
C ILE A 942 -27.94 -30.68 14.77
N ALA A 943 -27.21 -31.79 14.56
CA ALA A 943 -27.34 -32.66 13.40
C ALA A 943 -28.79 -33.10 13.16
N ALA A 944 -29.48 -33.54 14.23
CA ALA A 944 -30.90 -33.88 14.17
C ALA A 944 -31.79 -32.70 13.76
N ALA A 945 -31.46 -31.47 14.18
CA ALA A 945 -32.23 -30.27 13.83
C ALA A 945 -32.06 -29.85 12.36
N ILE A 946 -30.96 -30.22 11.71
CA ILE A 946 -30.66 -29.90 10.31
C ILE A 946 -30.79 -31.11 9.37
N GLY A 947 -31.22 -32.27 9.91
CA GLY A 947 -31.53 -33.47 9.14
C GLY A 947 -30.33 -34.35 8.75
N LEU A 948 -29.22 -34.27 9.50
CA LEU A 948 -28.03 -35.12 9.28
C LEU A 948 -28.10 -36.43 10.07
N ASP A 949 -27.46 -37.48 9.55
CA ASP A 949 -27.43 -38.81 10.15
C ASP A 949 -26.37 -38.95 11.27
N PRO A 950 -26.45 -40.00 12.12
CA PRO A 950 -25.45 -40.24 13.17
C PRO A 950 -24.02 -40.54 12.67
N ALA A 951 -23.86 -41.11 11.47
CA ALA A 951 -22.55 -41.43 10.90
C ALA A 951 -21.80 -40.15 10.48
N GLN A 952 -22.51 -39.12 10.03
CA GLN A 952 -21.97 -37.79 9.74
C GLN A 952 -21.46 -37.09 11.00
N VAL A 953 -22.11 -37.29 12.15
CA VAL A 953 -21.63 -36.80 13.45
C VAL A 953 -20.30 -37.46 13.84
N ASP A 954 -20.19 -38.78 13.65
CA ASP A 954 -18.95 -39.51 13.93
C ASP A 954 -17.81 -39.11 12.99
N ALA A 955 -18.10 -38.95 11.69
CA ALA A 955 -17.13 -38.47 10.71
C ALA A 955 -16.60 -37.07 11.06
N ARG A 956 -17.49 -36.15 11.48
CA ARG A 956 -17.11 -34.80 11.91
C ARG A 956 -16.23 -34.79 13.15
N LEU A 957 -16.55 -35.61 14.15
CA LEU A 957 -15.72 -35.76 15.35
C LEU A 957 -14.34 -36.37 15.04
N GLN A 958 -14.27 -37.34 14.12
CA GLN A 958 -13.01 -37.92 13.66
C GLN A 958 -12.17 -36.91 12.87
N GLY A 959 -12.81 -36.07 12.03
CA GLY A 959 -12.15 -35.00 11.28
C GLY A 959 -11.50 -33.93 12.16
N ARG A 960 -12.06 -33.71 13.37
CA ARG A 960 -11.60 -32.71 14.35
C ARG A 960 -10.66 -33.23 15.43
N ALA A 961 -10.43 -34.55 15.49
CA ALA A 961 -9.45 -35.09 16.40
C ALA A 961 -8.09 -34.42 16.14
N PRO A 962 -7.31 -34.06 17.19
CA PRO A 962 -5.99 -33.48 17.00
C PRO A 962 -5.16 -34.47 16.17
N ARG A 963 -4.93 -34.12 14.91
CA ARG A 963 -3.97 -34.83 14.05
C ARG A 963 -2.60 -34.35 14.49
N SER A 964 -1.80 -35.29 15.00
CA SER A 964 -0.44 -35.11 15.52
C SER A 964 0.43 -34.22 14.62
#